data_AF-A0A552EBG4-F1
#
_entry.id   AF-A0A552EBG4-F1
#
_cell.length_a   1.000
_cell.length_b   1.000
_cell.length_c   1.000
_cell.angle_alpha   90.00
_cell.angle_beta   90.00
_cell.angle_gamma   90.00
#
_symmetry.space_group_name_H-M   'P 1'
#
loop_
_entity.id
_entity.type
_entity.pdbx_description
1 polymer ?
#
loop_
_entity_poly.entity_id
_entity_poly.type
_entity_poly.pdbx_seq_one_letter_code
_entity_poly.pdbx_strand_id
1 'polypeptide(L)'
;MEADYGIRIQQGSKLVIASNNAYDLGEQDFTVTALFQTTQPGIIISQMPSEGGGGDGGWFLSLQANGAIELSLNRTTDDGPTYHKAISNPTSAFDGSWHSIAAIRQDGNILIFFDGISIEVTSDSNDSPPFNVSNSAQIFIGDCDREALQFLGIDENISQFIGILEDISIWNRALSQAEIKRTMFNQITPEDPGLVGFWEMNRNLEDTSRINNLAISVGSVSWVPIFHCVWAETINNYSYCAIDLSENLVEDHGVQIDNGGMIAIPPNSAYNFGLGEFTLTAIFQTTQPGTIVSCKSNAVTSGGWLLALEQNGWFRMKFWNNDGRYFNVFCSRANKDALDGQWHHIAFTRKPGTDWYKFFFDGQIAGLVDNPRISLIQPYFDIHNFDRVVIGNCDNEREANRQFVGIIEDVTIWNRALSQDEIQRTRFNETNPNDQGLVGFWKLDQNFDDSSPTRNNGSGAGSVKFVEVAHQAKRQQTLKIAEETSYLYGVALDKSKSSVTFPEGALVKVFRPDGTQLDQDSNTDDLFVKMNGNSVWAFTVKNPQAGDWKFAVECPTSTPFLLSIQTTPSKDVAPTIGNALQELYVDAPATRTQTFSTLANNTISTPVSSGRSLLGAQAGLTLTGLASLGIIAGGPALWLGAAAVLGVGLFIHNIIEDDSQDIQEKSDLVGKKMGIGGDFIYQKNGQNSYRYFVHDNDSNYQNELVNYRNNFQIDSGTPYLYAVLTQNDNSIDFPVGAILNVQAPDGTNYNHDIQDENSLAITSNSSIRCLIINNPQSGSWNISINAPEGVEFHCELGTVPSKDVFDTIADTYKVQGDAIDQLVPPFTGITDAILIGNQTDNLPTYAKDFLDLFTSASLGITQTISGTKRGRDEQVQLGNQLAKRAVQSLRDDNQSPQDIVKEDVVPVVATASSIQKPVKSITIASWNIEKNGQSSTPEKQGKVSDFIDTCCKELGITVVFLCEVHSARIEDYTSFLEGVYGANYTVNFLAGGYNNAYVYLIRKDAEISASYYQLRGLNRAGLLLQNGELFCVLAHFKSGQTGLTKDQIQQAASSLQSINPALPTWAITGDMNWDYNNFEQLDLNVLALRYTCWLDQTQAKGGILDWCLASYRIDVHPLDVKNLFPAEVNNMEGPDHRPIAFTIIWEPSAD
;
A
#
# COMPACT_ATOMS: atom_id res chain seq x y z
N MET A 1 -5.38 -1.73 6.15
CA MET A 1 -5.86 -1.56 7.54
C MET A 1 -7.35 -1.32 7.45
N GLU A 2 -8.15 -2.00 8.27
CA GLU A 2 -9.58 -1.70 8.45
C GLU A 2 -9.74 -0.30 9.08
N ALA A 3 -10.92 0.32 8.94
CA ALA A 3 -11.21 1.60 9.55
C ALA A 3 -11.07 1.52 11.08
N ASP A 4 -10.32 2.47 11.66
CA ASP A 4 -9.97 2.49 13.10
C ASP A 4 -11.02 3.24 13.93
N TYR A 5 -11.22 2.80 15.17
CA TYR A 5 -12.23 3.33 16.08
C TYR A 5 -11.65 3.52 17.48
N GLY A 6 -12.05 4.62 18.11
CA GLY A 6 -11.87 4.80 19.55
C GLY A 6 -13.18 4.55 20.30
N ILE A 7 -13.09 4.11 21.54
CA ILE A 7 -14.24 3.97 22.44
C ILE A 7 -14.49 5.25 23.23
N ARG A 8 -15.69 5.83 23.11
CA ARG A 8 -16.10 6.96 23.94
C ARG A 8 -16.66 6.48 25.28
N ILE A 9 -15.96 6.80 26.36
CA ILE A 9 -16.42 6.61 27.74
C ILE A 9 -17.26 7.83 28.15
N GLN A 10 -18.55 7.59 28.43
CA GLN A 10 -19.49 8.63 28.89
C GLN A 10 -19.58 8.66 30.42
N GLN A 11 -20.22 9.70 30.97
CA GLN A 11 -20.49 9.79 32.41
C GLN A 11 -21.21 8.53 32.93
N GLY A 12 -20.65 7.89 33.96
CA GLY A 12 -21.19 6.67 34.56
C GLY A 12 -20.82 5.38 33.81
N SER A 13 -19.93 5.44 32.83
CA SER A 13 -19.49 4.31 32.01
C SER A 13 -18.04 3.89 32.27
N LYS A 14 -17.73 2.60 32.17
CA LYS A 14 -16.37 2.07 32.28
C LYS A 14 -16.25 0.74 31.57
N LEU A 15 -15.04 0.25 31.38
CA LEU A 15 -14.80 -1.14 31.01
C LEU A 15 -14.23 -1.91 32.21
N VAL A 16 -14.63 -3.17 32.32
CA VAL A 16 -14.19 -4.09 33.37
C VAL A 16 -13.61 -5.31 32.70
N ILE A 17 -12.38 -5.64 33.06
CA ILE A 17 -11.65 -6.81 32.58
C ILE A 17 -11.57 -7.80 33.74
N ALA A 18 -11.87 -9.07 33.45
CA ALA A 18 -11.89 -10.10 34.49
C ALA A 18 -10.50 -10.33 35.11
N SER A 19 -10.49 -10.79 36.36
CA SER A 19 -9.26 -11.15 37.08
C SER A 19 -8.45 -12.19 36.30
N ASN A 20 -7.14 -11.97 36.17
CA ASN A 20 -6.23 -12.87 35.49
C ASN A 20 -4.83 -12.81 36.10
N ASN A 21 -4.16 -13.96 36.24
CA ASN A 21 -2.81 -14.06 36.79
C ASN A 21 -1.76 -13.39 35.88
N ALA A 22 -2.05 -13.18 34.59
CA ALA A 22 -1.16 -12.47 33.68
C ALA A 22 -0.93 -11.00 34.08
N TYR A 23 -1.80 -10.43 34.93
CA TYR A 23 -1.69 -9.07 35.44
C TYR A 23 -0.97 -8.98 36.79
N ASP A 24 -0.46 -10.09 37.32
CA ASP A 24 0.38 -10.09 38.50
C ASP A 24 1.81 -9.65 38.15
N LEU A 25 2.05 -8.34 38.25
CA LEU A 25 3.32 -7.71 37.86
C LEU A 25 4.38 -7.72 38.98
N GLY A 26 3.98 -8.00 40.23
CA GLY A 26 4.87 -8.05 41.39
C GLY A 26 5.82 -6.85 41.51
N GLU A 27 7.11 -7.12 41.63
CA GLU A 27 8.21 -6.13 41.66
C GLU A 27 8.90 -5.94 40.29
N GLN A 28 8.42 -6.62 39.24
CA GLN A 28 9.07 -6.65 37.92
C GLN A 28 8.84 -5.35 37.14
N ASP A 29 9.66 -5.06 36.15
CA ASP A 29 9.40 -3.94 35.25
C ASP A 29 8.09 -4.14 34.49
N PHE A 30 7.37 -3.05 34.21
CA PHE A 30 6.13 -3.11 33.44
C PHE A 30 5.87 -1.80 32.71
N THR A 31 5.03 -1.85 31.68
CA THR A 31 4.60 -0.67 30.91
C THR A 31 3.11 -0.71 30.67
N VAL A 32 2.47 0.45 30.74
CA VAL A 32 1.07 0.66 30.36
C VAL A 32 1.01 1.79 29.35
N THR A 33 0.31 1.59 28.23
CA THR A 33 0.12 2.62 27.19
C THR A 33 -1.35 2.83 26.90
N ALA A 34 -1.72 4.03 26.43
CA ALA A 34 -3.04 4.34 25.92
C ALA A 34 -2.98 5.51 24.93
N LEU A 35 -3.91 5.52 23.96
CA LEU A 35 -4.30 6.69 23.19
C LEU A 35 -5.59 7.26 23.79
N PHE A 36 -5.69 8.58 23.90
CA PHE A 36 -6.88 9.21 24.50
C PHE A 36 -7.18 10.60 23.96
N GLN A 37 -8.45 11.00 24.04
CA GLN A 37 -8.93 12.37 23.81
C GLN A 37 -9.87 12.79 24.94
N THR A 38 -9.58 13.90 25.63
CA THR A 38 -10.45 14.42 26.71
C THR A 38 -10.31 15.94 26.91
N THR A 39 -11.21 16.50 27.71
CA THR A 39 -11.19 17.89 28.23
C THR A 39 -11.32 17.92 29.76
N GLN A 40 -11.23 16.76 30.42
CA GLN A 40 -11.53 16.59 31.84
C GLN A 40 -10.52 15.65 32.51
N PRO A 41 -10.27 15.80 33.82
CA PRO A 41 -9.46 14.85 34.57
C PRO A 41 -10.13 13.48 34.70
N GLY A 42 -9.34 12.45 34.97
CA GLY A 42 -9.86 11.14 35.36
C GLY A 42 -8.89 9.97 35.21
N ILE A 43 -9.31 8.79 35.68
CA ILE A 43 -8.54 7.54 35.61
C ILE A 43 -8.68 6.90 34.23
N ILE A 44 -7.54 6.71 33.55
CA ILE A 44 -7.49 6.04 32.24
C ILE A 44 -7.62 4.54 32.44
N ILE A 45 -6.81 3.97 33.34
CA ILE A 45 -6.78 2.53 33.62
C ILE A 45 -6.30 2.29 35.05
N SER A 46 -6.85 1.26 35.71
CA SER A 46 -6.48 0.90 37.07
C SER A 46 -6.63 -0.59 37.35
N GLN A 47 -5.79 -1.08 38.26
CA GLN A 47 -5.93 -2.36 38.93
C GLN A 47 -5.77 -2.11 40.44
N MET A 48 -6.87 -2.15 41.17
CA MET A 48 -6.87 -1.75 42.59
C MET A 48 -6.59 -2.94 43.51
N PRO A 49 -5.90 -2.74 44.65
CA PRO A 49 -5.75 -3.77 45.67
C PRO A 49 -7.12 -4.09 46.30
N SER A 50 -7.31 -5.32 46.78
CA SER A 50 -8.57 -5.75 47.40
C SER A 50 -8.36 -6.23 48.84
N GLU A 51 -9.24 -5.83 49.76
CA GLU A 51 -9.21 -6.30 51.14
C GLU A 51 -9.70 -7.77 51.19
N GLY A 52 -8.81 -8.70 51.55
CA GLY A 52 -9.14 -10.13 51.67
C GLY A 52 -9.22 -10.93 50.37
N GLY A 53 -8.79 -10.35 49.23
CA GLY A 53 -8.66 -11.01 47.92
C GLY A 53 -7.22 -11.40 47.56
N GLY A 54 -7.00 -11.77 46.30
CA GLY A 54 -5.67 -12.14 45.78
C GLY A 54 -4.82 -10.92 45.41
N GLY A 55 -3.83 -10.61 46.24
CA GLY A 55 -2.85 -9.55 46.03
C GLY A 55 -3.14 -8.29 46.85
N ASP A 56 -2.13 -7.81 47.58
CA ASP A 56 -2.18 -6.60 48.41
C ASP A 56 -1.68 -5.35 47.67
N GLY A 57 -1.14 -5.50 46.46
CA GLY A 57 -0.65 -4.42 45.61
C GLY A 57 -1.65 -3.96 44.54
N GLY A 58 -1.38 -2.84 43.89
CA GLY A 58 -2.18 -2.32 42.77
C GLY A 58 -1.62 -1.02 42.21
N TRP A 59 -2.24 -0.51 41.15
CA TRP A 59 -1.78 0.67 40.45
C TRP A 59 -2.91 1.37 39.69
N PHE A 60 -2.76 2.66 39.43
CA PHE A 60 -3.61 3.38 38.48
C PHE A 60 -2.83 4.46 37.72
N LEU A 61 -3.28 4.72 36.49
CA LEU A 61 -2.81 5.79 35.63
C LEU A 61 -3.94 6.81 35.46
N SER A 62 -3.66 8.08 35.78
CA SER A 62 -4.68 9.13 35.81
C SER A 62 -4.21 10.50 35.35
N LEU A 63 -5.18 11.33 34.95
CA LEU A 63 -5.03 12.76 34.66
C LEU A 63 -5.58 13.56 35.85
N GLN A 64 -4.73 14.34 36.51
CA GLN A 64 -5.11 15.20 37.63
C GLN A 64 -5.85 16.46 37.16
N ALA A 65 -6.59 17.13 38.05
CA ALA A 65 -7.40 18.31 37.74
C ALA A 65 -6.62 19.48 37.12
N ASN A 66 -5.31 19.57 37.37
CA ASN A 66 -4.44 20.59 36.78
C ASN A 66 -3.83 20.18 35.43
N GLY A 67 -4.13 18.98 34.91
CA GLY A 67 -3.56 18.42 33.69
C GLY A 67 -2.27 17.63 33.90
N ALA A 68 -1.80 17.43 35.14
CA ALA A 68 -0.65 16.55 35.41
C ALA A 68 -1.02 15.08 35.23
N ILE A 69 -0.04 14.27 34.84
CA ILE A 69 -0.17 12.83 34.70
C ILE A 69 0.38 12.16 35.95
N GLU A 70 -0.35 11.19 36.48
CA GLU A 70 0.08 10.41 37.65
C GLU A 70 0.03 8.91 37.34
N LEU A 71 1.15 8.22 37.58
CA LEU A 71 1.17 6.78 37.84
C LEU A 71 1.37 6.58 39.34
N SER A 72 0.41 5.90 39.97
CA SER A 72 0.43 5.62 41.40
C SER A 72 0.44 4.12 41.63
N LEU A 73 1.48 3.62 42.30
CA LEU A 73 1.58 2.24 42.78
C LEU A 73 1.18 2.24 44.25
N ASN A 74 0.26 1.35 44.63
CA ASN A 74 -0.35 1.34 45.95
C ASN A 74 -0.36 -0.07 46.52
N ARG A 75 -0.19 -0.20 47.82
CA ARG A 75 -0.25 -1.48 48.52
C ARG A 75 -0.93 -1.34 49.86
N THR A 76 -1.70 -2.33 50.25
CA THR A 76 -2.31 -2.43 51.58
C THR A 76 -1.39 -3.26 52.47
N THR A 77 -0.99 -2.72 53.63
CA THR A 77 -0.14 -3.44 54.60
C THR A 77 -0.80 -3.43 55.98
N ASP A 78 -0.33 -4.30 56.88
CA ASP A 78 -0.78 -4.33 58.27
C ASP A 78 -0.56 -2.98 59.00
N ASP A 79 0.42 -2.19 58.56
CA ASP A 79 0.79 -0.88 59.11
C ASP A 79 0.07 0.30 58.42
N GLY A 80 -0.81 0.03 57.45
CA GLY A 80 -1.57 1.01 56.66
C GLY A 80 -1.20 1.00 55.16
N PRO A 81 -1.84 1.87 54.35
CA PRO A 81 -1.57 1.93 52.92
C PRO A 81 -0.18 2.53 52.65
N THR A 82 0.60 1.85 51.82
CA THR A 82 1.86 2.37 51.28
C THR A 82 1.71 2.71 49.81
N TYR A 83 2.53 3.63 49.32
CA TYR A 83 2.49 4.07 47.93
C TYR A 83 3.87 4.47 47.41
N HIS A 84 4.02 4.34 46.09
CA HIS A 84 5.08 4.94 45.30
C HIS A 84 4.44 5.55 44.05
N LYS A 85 4.45 6.88 43.94
CA LYS A 85 3.82 7.59 42.82
C LYS A 85 4.78 8.54 42.14
N ALA A 86 4.54 8.76 40.85
CA ALA A 86 5.22 9.76 40.06
C ALA A 86 4.19 10.68 39.40
N ILE A 87 4.39 11.99 39.59
CA ILE A 87 3.47 13.02 39.09
C ILE A 87 4.26 13.96 38.17
N SER A 88 3.76 14.19 36.96
CA SER A 88 4.37 15.12 36.02
C SER A 88 4.05 16.58 36.35
N ASN A 89 4.75 17.52 35.69
CA ASN A 89 4.22 18.87 35.55
C ASN A 89 2.90 18.86 34.73
N PRO A 90 2.01 19.86 34.89
CA PRO A 90 0.81 20.01 34.06
C PRO A 90 1.08 19.90 32.56
N THR A 91 0.29 19.11 31.85
CA THR A 91 0.37 18.92 30.40
C THR A 91 -0.82 19.56 29.68
N SER A 92 -0.84 19.47 28.34
CA SER A 92 -1.93 19.92 27.48
C SER A 92 -3.07 18.90 27.30
N ALA A 93 -3.14 17.86 28.13
CA ALA A 93 -4.05 16.71 27.98
C ALA A 93 -5.56 17.04 27.90
N PHE A 94 -5.99 18.27 28.20
CA PHE A 94 -7.38 18.72 28.22
C PHE A 94 -7.75 19.64 27.04
N ASP A 95 -6.92 19.70 26.00
CA ASP A 95 -7.17 20.58 24.85
C ASP A 95 -8.23 20.02 23.86
N GLY A 96 -8.74 18.81 24.13
CA GLY A 96 -9.68 18.11 23.25
C GLY A 96 -9.02 17.47 22.04
N SER A 97 -7.70 17.41 21.98
CA SER A 97 -6.93 16.69 20.97
C SER A 97 -6.62 15.26 21.43
N TRP A 98 -6.19 14.43 20.49
CA TRP A 98 -5.69 13.09 20.77
C TRP A 98 -4.25 13.16 21.28
N HIS A 99 -3.98 12.40 22.33
CA HIS A 99 -2.69 12.27 22.98
C HIS A 99 -2.33 10.81 23.21
N SER A 100 -1.03 10.55 23.32
CA SER A 100 -0.51 9.28 23.81
C SER A 100 0.07 9.43 25.21
N ILE A 101 -0.10 8.40 26.01
CA ILE A 101 0.52 8.26 27.31
C ILE A 101 1.17 6.89 27.43
N ALA A 102 2.39 6.86 27.98
CA ALA A 102 3.02 5.63 28.43
C ALA A 102 3.61 5.82 29.83
N ALA A 103 3.31 4.89 30.73
CA ALA A 103 3.79 4.89 32.10
C ALA A 103 4.59 3.59 32.33
N ILE A 104 5.83 3.73 32.79
CA ILE A 104 6.80 2.63 32.83
C ILE A 104 7.37 2.53 34.23
N ARG A 105 7.41 1.31 34.78
CA ARG A 105 8.30 0.96 35.90
C ARG A 105 9.55 0.30 35.32
N GLN A 106 10.71 0.91 35.55
CA GLN A 106 12.02 0.42 35.11
C GLN A 106 13.05 0.53 36.24
N ASP A 107 13.65 -0.59 36.65
CA ASP A 107 14.64 -0.65 37.72
C ASP A 107 14.15 -0.01 39.03
N GLY A 108 12.86 -0.17 39.32
CA GLY A 108 12.18 0.42 40.49
C GLY A 108 11.85 1.91 40.38
N ASN A 109 12.23 2.59 39.30
CA ASN A 109 11.84 3.99 39.03
C ASN A 109 10.60 4.04 38.14
N ILE A 110 9.83 5.13 38.23
CA ILE A 110 8.71 5.39 37.32
C ILE A 110 9.10 6.46 36.30
N LEU A 111 8.87 6.17 35.02
CA LEU A 111 8.99 7.10 33.90
C LEU A 111 7.61 7.34 33.29
N ILE A 112 7.34 8.59 32.89
CA ILE A 112 6.13 8.95 32.14
C ILE A 112 6.55 9.56 30.80
N PHE A 113 5.93 9.08 29.74
CA PHE A 113 6.01 9.66 28.41
C PHE A 113 4.64 10.22 28.05
N PHE A 114 4.64 11.47 27.60
CA PHE A 114 3.46 12.13 27.04
C PHE A 114 3.78 12.48 25.59
N ASP A 115 2.96 11.96 24.68
CA ASP A 115 3.16 12.12 23.24
C ASP A 115 4.56 11.69 22.74
N GLY A 116 5.06 10.58 23.29
CA GLY A 116 6.35 9.99 22.90
C GLY A 116 7.58 10.70 23.48
N ILE A 117 7.38 11.77 24.24
CA ILE A 117 8.43 12.54 24.92
C ILE A 117 8.44 12.17 26.40
N SER A 118 9.62 11.82 26.93
CA SER A 118 9.80 11.63 28.37
C SER A 118 9.65 12.98 29.08
N ILE A 119 8.76 13.06 30.05
CA ILE A 119 8.52 14.27 30.83
C ILE A 119 9.08 14.11 32.24
N GLU A 120 9.51 15.23 32.83
CA GLU A 120 9.98 15.22 34.21
C GLU A 120 8.84 14.87 35.16
N VAL A 121 9.15 14.02 36.14
CA VAL A 121 8.23 13.58 37.19
C VAL A 121 8.82 13.88 38.55
N THR A 122 7.95 14.24 39.48
CA THR A 122 8.28 14.27 40.91
C THR A 122 7.79 12.97 41.53
N SER A 123 8.72 12.22 42.13
CA SER A 123 8.39 11.01 42.88
C SER A 123 8.03 11.33 44.32
N ASP A 124 6.96 10.72 44.82
CA ASP A 124 6.56 10.74 46.22
C ASP A 124 6.33 9.30 46.68
N SER A 125 6.94 8.92 47.80
CA SER A 125 6.98 7.55 48.26
C SER A 125 7.05 7.50 49.78
N ASN A 126 6.27 6.61 50.39
CA ASN A 126 6.41 6.26 51.81
C ASN A 126 6.97 4.85 52.02
N ASP A 127 7.35 4.17 50.92
CA ASP A 127 8.05 2.89 50.91
C ASP A 127 9.23 2.91 49.91
N SER A 128 10.09 1.90 49.94
CA SER A 128 11.29 1.82 49.10
C SER A 128 11.04 1.04 47.80
N PRO A 129 11.54 1.52 46.64
CA PRO A 129 11.50 0.76 45.40
C PRO A 129 12.46 -0.45 45.43
N PRO A 130 12.19 -1.54 44.66
CA PRO A 130 11.03 -1.71 43.77
C PRO A 130 9.74 -1.94 44.57
N PHE A 131 8.72 -1.14 44.28
CA PHE A 131 7.44 -1.20 45.00
C PHE A 131 6.63 -2.40 44.49
N ASN A 132 6.16 -3.28 45.37
CA ASN A 132 5.45 -4.50 44.96
C ASN A 132 3.96 -4.20 44.63
N VAL A 133 3.53 -4.53 43.41
CA VAL A 133 2.13 -4.37 42.96
C VAL A 133 1.46 -5.71 42.64
N SER A 134 1.88 -6.79 43.30
CA SER A 134 1.36 -8.14 43.04
C SER A 134 -0.15 -8.20 43.23
N ASN A 135 -0.86 -8.47 42.13
CA ASN A 135 -2.31 -8.43 42.07
C ASN A 135 -2.84 -9.13 40.80
N SER A 136 -3.83 -10.01 40.95
CA SER A 136 -4.53 -10.64 39.83
C SER A 136 -5.99 -10.18 39.69
N ALA A 137 -6.39 -9.14 40.43
CA ALA A 137 -7.75 -8.61 40.44
C ALA A 137 -8.15 -7.98 39.10
N GLN A 138 -9.42 -7.62 39.01
CA GLN A 138 -10.01 -7.00 37.83
C GLN A 138 -9.29 -5.69 37.47
N ILE A 139 -9.20 -5.43 36.17
CA ILE A 139 -8.74 -4.15 35.64
C ILE A 139 -9.97 -3.32 35.26
N PHE A 140 -9.90 -2.03 35.52
CA PHE A 140 -10.90 -1.06 35.09
C PHE A 140 -10.28 -0.10 34.09
N ILE A 141 -10.98 0.17 33.00
CA ILE A 141 -10.65 1.25 32.05
C ILE A 141 -11.71 2.33 32.16
N GLY A 142 -11.26 3.57 32.30
CA GLY A 142 -12.09 4.76 32.42
C GLY A 142 -12.59 5.07 33.84
N ASP A 143 -12.29 4.21 34.82
CA ASP A 143 -12.66 4.36 36.23
C ASP A 143 -11.79 3.42 37.10
N CYS A 144 -12.15 3.26 38.37
CA CYS A 144 -11.54 2.30 39.29
C CYS A 144 -12.58 1.66 40.22
N ASP A 145 -12.11 0.77 41.09
CA ASP A 145 -12.85 0.35 42.27
C ASP A 145 -12.87 1.47 43.32
N ARG A 146 -14.05 2.03 43.56
CA ARG A 146 -14.25 3.17 44.46
C ARG A 146 -14.11 2.78 45.93
N GLU A 147 -14.40 1.54 46.29
CA GLU A 147 -14.22 1.05 47.66
C GLU A 147 -12.73 0.95 48.00
N ALA A 148 -11.91 0.50 47.04
CA ALA A 148 -10.46 0.43 47.19
C ALA A 148 -9.78 1.81 47.32
N LEU A 149 -10.23 2.83 46.57
CA LEU A 149 -9.71 4.21 46.75
C LEU A 149 -9.96 4.74 48.16
N GLN A 150 -11.17 4.54 48.68
CA GLN A 150 -11.53 4.96 50.03
C GLN A 150 -10.65 4.27 51.07
N PHE A 151 -10.39 2.97 50.90
CA PHE A 151 -9.51 2.20 51.78
C PHE A 151 -8.07 2.74 51.79
N LEU A 152 -7.54 3.09 50.62
CA LEU A 152 -6.17 3.61 50.48
C LEU A 152 -6.01 5.06 51.02
N GLY A 153 -7.10 5.70 51.45
CA GLY A 153 -7.08 7.10 51.89
C GLY A 153 -6.73 8.08 50.76
N ILE A 154 -6.92 7.65 49.51
CA ILE A 154 -6.71 8.45 48.32
C ILE A 154 -7.95 9.32 48.10
N ASP A 155 -7.75 10.59 47.75
CA ASP A 155 -8.82 11.59 47.61
C ASP A 155 -9.97 11.08 46.73
N GLU A 156 -11.20 11.11 47.27
CA GLU A 156 -12.43 10.71 46.60
C GLU A 156 -12.75 11.56 45.36
N ASN A 157 -12.04 12.69 45.18
CA ASN A 157 -12.19 13.60 44.05
C ASN A 157 -11.47 13.13 42.76
N ILE A 158 -10.83 11.96 42.74
CA ILE A 158 -10.31 11.42 41.46
C ILE A 158 -11.50 11.08 40.55
N SER A 159 -11.62 11.83 39.46
CA SER A 159 -12.72 11.72 38.50
C SER A 159 -12.67 10.41 37.70
N GLN A 160 -13.85 9.99 37.24
CA GLN A 160 -13.98 9.05 36.14
C GLN A 160 -13.40 9.70 34.86
N PHE A 161 -12.73 8.94 34.00
CA PHE A 161 -12.36 9.45 32.69
C PHE A 161 -13.61 9.59 31.80
N ILE A 162 -13.74 10.75 31.17
CA ILE A 162 -14.78 11.04 30.19
C ILE A 162 -14.08 11.53 28.94
N GLY A 163 -14.23 10.80 27.84
CA GLY A 163 -13.44 11.04 26.64
C GLY A 163 -13.48 9.86 25.69
N ILE A 164 -12.53 9.82 24.75
CA ILE A 164 -12.32 8.70 23.84
C ILE A 164 -11.01 8.01 24.22
N LEU A 165 -10.99 6.68 24.19
CA LEU A 165 -9.82 5.83 24.44
C LEU A 165 -9.59 4.88 23.27
N GLU A 166 -8.33 4.50 23.06
CA GLU A 166 -7.88 3.56 22.03
C GLU A 166 -6.54 2.93 22.45
N ASP A 167 -6.21 1.77 21.87
CA ASP A 167 -4.88 1.14 21.95
C ASP A 167 -4.32 1.05 23.37
N ILE A 168 -5.16 0.51 24.26
CA ILE A 168 -4.78 0.31 25.65
C ILE A 168 -3.99 -0.99 25.75
N SER A 169 -2.72 -0.89 26.16
CA SER A 169 -1.85 -2.07 26.26
C SER A 169 -1.13 -2.16 27.60
N ILE A 170 -0.88 -3.40 28.03
CA ILE A 170 -0.16 -3.73 29.27
C ILE A 170 0.97 -4.70 28.92
N TRP A 171 2.16 -4.38 29.42
CA TRP A 171 3.38 -5.14 29.19
C TRP A 171 4.02 -5.53 30.51
N ASN A 172 4.43 -6.79 30.65
CA ASN A 172 5.17 -7.28 31.82
C ASN A 172 6.69 -7.01 31.74
N ARG A 173 7.07 -5.95 31.04
CA ARG A 173 8.43 -5.43 30.94
C ARG A 173 8.44 -3.92 30.71
N ALA A 174 9.58 -3.29 30.95
CA ALA A 174 9.83 -1.93 30.51
C ALA A 174 9.98 -1.87 28.98
N LEU A 175 9.24 -0.96 28.33
CA LEU A 175 9.43 -0.63 26.92
C LEU A 175 10.47 0.46 26.75
N SER A 176 11.27 0.36 25.68
CA SER A 176 12.15 1.42 25.23
C SER A 176 11.37 2.57 24.57
N GLN A 177 11.97 3.75 24.44
CA GLN A 177 11.34 4.89 23.75
C GLN A 177 10.92 4.57 22.30
N ALA A 178 11.68 3.73 21.59
CA ALA A 178 11.32 3.30 20.24
C ALA A 178 10.08 2.39 20.25
N GLU A 179 9.94 1.52 21.25
CA GLU A 179 8.75 0.66 21.41
C GLU A 179 7.53 1.47 21.86
N ILE A 180 7.70 2.47 22.73
CA ILE A 180 6.62 3.40 23.09
C ILE A 180 6.10 4.10 21.82
N LYS A 181 7.00 4.59 20.96
CA LYS A 181 6.60 5.16 19.68
C LYS A 181 5.80 4.18 18.83
N ARG A 182 6.17 2.90 18.76
CA ARG A 182 5.36 1.88 18.07
C ARG A 182 3.93 1.76 18.63
N THR A 183 3.77 1.82 19.96
CA THR A 183 2.43 1.80 20.58
C THR A 183 1.59 3.03 20.23
N MET A 184 2.21 4.16 19.89
CA MET A 184 1.50 5.38 19.46
C MET A 184 0.96 5.30 18.03
N PHE A 185 1.44 4.33 17.24
CA PHE A 185 1.14 4.21 15.81
C PHE A 185 0.45 2.87 15.49
N ASN A 186 -0.15 2.24 16.49
CA ASN A 186 -0.86 0.97 16.39
C ASN A 186 0.02 -0.12 15.72
N GLN A 187 1.33 -0.09 16.00
CA GLN A 187 2.33 -1.07 15.52
C GLN A 187 2.64 -2.11 16.60
N ILE A 188 1.57 -2.64 17.20
CA ILE A 188 1.60 -3.71 18.20
C ILE A 188 1.10 -5.00 17.53
N THR A 189 1.77 -6.11 17.76
CA THR A 189 1.28 -7.43 17.34
C THR A 189 1.00 -8.32 18.55
N PRO A 190 0.04 -9.27 18.45
CA PRO A 190 -0.23 -10.24 19.51
C PRO A 190 1.01 -11.02 20.00
N GLU A 191 2.04 -11.12 19.16
CA GLU A 191 3.28 -11.82 19.45
C GLU A 191 4.37 -10.96 20.10
N ASP A 192 4.17 -9.65 20.24
CA ASP A 192 5.19 -8.78 20.79
C ASP A 192 5.61 -9.24 22.21
N PRO A 193 6.92 -9.39 22.48
CA PRO A 193 7.39 -9.95 23.74
C PRO A 193 6.89 -9.17 24.95
N GLY A 194 6.30 -9.88 25.90
CA GLY A 194 5.85 -9.32 27.16
C GLY A 194 4.51 -8.61 27.13
N LEU A 195 3.80 -8.59 25.98
CA LEU A 195 2.43 -8.11 25.91
C LEU A 195 1.49 -9.06 26.68
N VAL A 196 0.79 -8.54 27.68
CA VAL A 196 -0.13 -9.31 28.54
C VAL A 196 -1.58 -8.82 28.49
N GLY A 197 -1.84 -7.71 27.80
CA GLY A 197 -3.19 -7.25 27.47
C GLY A 197 -3.12 -6.19 26.38
N PHE A 198 -3.99 -6.27 25.38
CA PHE A 198 -4.09 -5.29 24.32
C PHE A 198 -5.53 -5.15 23.84
N TRP A 199 -6.14 -4.00 24.13
CA TRP A 199 -7.49 -3.66 23.68
C TRP A 199 -7.38 -2.51 22.67
N GLU A 200 -7.47 -2.87 21.39
CA GLU A 200 -7.41 -1.95 20.26
C GLU A 200 -8.56 -0.95 20.26
N MET A 201 -9.72 -1.33 20.81
CA MET A 201 -10.96 -0.52 20.75
C MET A 201 -11.51 -0.33 19.33
N ASN A 202 -11.14 -1.25 18.42
CA ASN A 202 -11.59 -1.25 17.03
C ASN A 202 -12.96 -1.91 16.84
N ARG A 203 -14.00 -1.21 17.30
CA ARG A 203 -15.41 -1.64 17.32
C ARG A 203 -15.72 -2.85 18.20
N ASN A 204 -14.71 -3.45 18.81
CA ASN A 204 -14.82 -4.60 19.69
C ASN A 204 -14.07 -4.37 21.01
N LEU A 205 -14.38 -5.19 22.01
CA LEU A 205 -13.75 -5.16 23.34
C LEU A 205 -12.77 -6.33 23.55
N GLU A 206 -12.33 -6.97 22.47
CA GLU A 206 -11.45 -8.12 22.51
C GLU A 206 -10.05 -7.71 22.98
N ASP A 207 -9.41 -8.61 23.71
CA ASP A 207 -8.00 -8.53 24.02
C ASP A 207 -7.24 -9.31 22.95
N THR A 208 -6.57 -8.61 22.04
CA THR A 208 -5.85 -9.24 20.93
C THR A 208 -4.49 -9.79 21.35
N SER A 209 -4.08 -9.61 22.62
CA SER A 209 -2.92 -10.31 23.16
C SER A 209 -3.17 -11.81 23.30
N ARG A 210 -2.10 -12.57 23.60
CA ARG A 210 -2.20 -14.01 23.86
C ARG A 210 -3.05 -14.38 25.08
N ILE A 211 -3.36 -13.42 25.94
CA ILE A 211 -4.16 -13.65 27.15
C ILE A 211 -5.65 -13.74 26.80
N ASN A 212 -6.10 -13.02 25.76
CA ASN A 212 -7.47 -13.04 25.26
C ASN A 212 -8.53 -12.84 26.37
N ASN A 213 -8.31 -11.82 27.20
CA ASN A 213 -9.21 -11.43 28.27
C ASN A 213 -10.16 -10.29 27.86
N LEU A 214 -11.36 -10.68 27.40
CA LEU A 214 -12.41 -9.78 26.94
C LEU A 214 -12.78 -8.71 27.99
N ALA A 215 -12.82 -7.44 27.56
CA ALA A 215 -13.37 -6.35 28.37
C ALA A 215 -14.90 -6.30 28.29
N ILE A 216 -15.55 -5.86 29.36
CA ILE A 216 -17.01 -5.72 29.45
C ILE A 216 -17.33 -4.26 29.77
N SER A 217 -18.19 -3.63 28.95
CA SER A 217 -18.67 -2.29 29.25
C SER A 217 -19.74 -2.29 30.35
N VAL A 218 -19.59 -1.40 31.33
CA VAL A 218 -20.59 -1.06 32.32
C VAL A 218 -21.03 0.36 32.00
N GLY A 219 -22.30 0.59 31.65
CA GLY A 219 -22.81 1.90 31.23
C GLY A 219 -22.80 2.12 29.71
N SER A 220 -22.89 3.38 29.27
CA SER A 220 -22.93 3.81 27.85
C SER A 220 -21.54 4.03 27.26
N VAL A 221 -21.17 3.20 26.30
CA VAL A 221 -20.02 3.44 25.42
C VAL A 221 -20.48 3.64 23.99
N SER A 222 -19.71 4.32 23.15
CA SER A 222 -19.97 4.44 21.71
C SER A 222 -18.67 4.46 20.94
N TRP A 223 -18.57 3.73 19.83
CA TRP A 223 -17.42 3.81 18.95
C TRP A 223 -17.45 5.10 18.14
N VAL A 224 -16.29 5.73 18.04
CA VAL A 224 -16.10 6.93 17.25
C VAL A 224 -15.11 6.55 16.16
N PRO A 225 -15.47 6.66 14.87
CA PRO A 225 -14.48 6.54 13.81
C PRO A 225 -13.44 7.63 14.02
N ILE A 226 -12.18 7.23 14.07
CA ILE A 226 -11.11 8.17 14.30
C ILE A 226 -10.09 8.12 13.17
N PHE A 227 -9.37 9.22 13.02
CA PHE A 227 -8.20 9.22 12.17
C PHE A 227 -7.01 8.70 12.96
N HIS A 228 -6.25 7.80 12.35
CA HIS A 228 -4.88 7.57 12.78
C HIS A 228 -4.11 8.87 12.68
N CYS A 229 -3.24 9.13 13.64
CA CYS A 229 -2.28 10.21 13.49
C CYS A 229 -0.93 9.79 13.98
N VAL A 230 0.02 9.90 13.08
CA VAL A 230 1.43 9.77 13.37
C VAL A 230 1.98 11.17 13.52
N TRP A 231 2.40 11.55 14.71
CA TRP A 231 3.12 12.79 14.87
C TRP A 231 4.34 12.63 15.76
N ALA A 232 5.35 13.45 15.51
CA ALA A 232 6.62 13.40 16.19
C ALA A 232 7.20 14.80 16.31
N GLU A 233 7.59 15.16 17.52
CA GLU A 233 8.55 16.23 17.78
C GLU A 233 9.92 15.59 18.00
N THR A 234 10.91 16.02 17.23
CA THR A 234 12.26 15.47 17.30
C THR A 234 13.30 16.57 17.51
N ILE A 235 14.57 16.18 17.47
CA ILE A 235 15.68 17.12 17.59
C ILE A 235 15.62 18.21 16.52
N ASN A 236 16.30 19.33 16.76
CA ASN A 236 16.46 20.43 15.81
C ASN A 236 15.16 21.12 15.39
N ASN A 237 14.14 21.19 16.25
CA ASN A 237 12.85 21.86 15.97
C ASN A 237 12.09 21.25 14.77
N TYR A 238 12.30 19.95 14.50
CA TYR A 238 11.52 19.23 13.51
C TYR A 238 10.26 18.65 14.15
N SER A 239 9.11 19.01 13.57
CA SER A 239 7.80 18.49 13.93
C SER A 239 7.16 17.90 12.68
N TYR A 240 6.65 16.68 12.78
CA TYR A 240 5.94 15.96 11.72
C TYR A 240 4.58 15.52 12.25
N CYS A 241 3.54 15.60 11.41
CA CYS A 241 2.21 15.10 11.71
C CYS A 241 1.55 14.61 10.42
N ALA A 242 1.20 13.33 10.37
CA ALA A 242 0.30 12.75 9.39
C ALA A 242 -1.00 12.33 10.07
N ILE A 243 -2.14 12.63 9.45
CA ILE A 243 -3.48 12.22 9.86
C ILE A 243 -4.03 11.38 8.72
N ASP A 244 -4.39 10.14 8.99
CA ASP A 244 -4.69 9.11 8.00
C ASP A 244 -6.05 8.45 8.29
N LEU A 245 -6.80 8.14 7.23
CA LEU A 245 -7.87 7.14 7.23
C LEU A 245 -7.47 5.98 6.31
N SER A 246 -7.49 4.77 6.87
CA SER A 246 -7.04 3.54 6.21
C SER A 246 -7.77 3.19 4.91
N GLU A 247 -7.08 2.45 4.03
CA GLU A 247 -7.53 2.07 2.67
C GLU A 247 -8.54 0.91 2.60
N ASN A 248 -8.73 0.10 3.65
CA ASN A 248 -9.75 -0.95 3.62
C ASN A 248 -11.08 -0.40 4.12
N LEU A 249 -11.71 0.32 3.20
CA LEU A 249 -13.10 0.70 3.30
C LEU A 249 -13.92 -0.58 3.19
N VAL A 250 -14.56 -1.00 4.27
CA VAL A 250 -15.76 -1.80 4.10
C VAL A 250 -16.76 -0.82 3.51
N GLU A 251 -17.09 -0.98 2.22
CA GLU A 251 -18.21 -0.28 1.61
C GLU A 251 -19.48 -0.72 2.35
N ASP A 252 -19.79 -0.04 3.44
CA ASP A 252 -21.01 -0.28 4.18
C ASP A 252 -22.16 0.39 3.44
N HIS A 253 -23.22 -0.37 3.22
CA HIS A 253 -24.40 0.10 2.52
C HIS A 253 -25.62 -0.07 3.41
N GLY A 254 -26.42 0.98 3.49
CA GLY A 254 -27.76 0.94 4.03
C GLY A 254 -28.80 0.98 2.94
N VAL A 255 -30.04 0.64 3.27
CA VAL A 255 -31.17 0.86 2.36
C VAL A 255 -31.83 2.18 2.72
N GLN A 256 -31.75 3.15 1.80
CA GLN A 256 -32.60 4.34 1.85
C GLN A 256 -34.01 3.96 1.44
N ILE A 257 -34.96 4.20 2.34
CA ILE A 257 -36.40 4.02 2.14
C ILE A 257 -37.02 5.41 2.06
N ASP A 258 -37.61 5.73 0.91
CA ASP A 258 -38.36 6.96 0.71
C ASP A 258 -39.88 6.69 0.84
N ASN A 259 -40.69 7.74 0.74
CA ASN A 259 -42.15 7.62 0.80
C ASN A 259 -42.69 6.56 -0.18
N GLY A 260 -43.42 5.57 0.35
CA GLY A 260 -43.98 4.46 -0.43
C GLY A 260 -43.04 3.27 -0.61
N GLY A 261 -41.79 3.36 -0.13
CA GLY A 261 -40.83 2.26 -0.08
C GLY A 261 -41.05 1.32 1.09
N MET A 262 -40.65 0.06 0.91
CA MET A 262 -40.58 -0.97 1.95
C MET A 262 -39.70 -2.14 1.50
N ILE A 263 -39.28 -2.97 2.46
CA ILE A 263 -38.69 -4.29 2.17
C ILE A 263 -39.67 -5.34 2.69
N ALA A 264 -40.13 -6.21 1.80
CA ALA A 264 -41.09 -7.26 2.09
C ALA A 264 -40.37 -8.60 2.27
N ILE A 265 -40.53 -9.20 3.45
CA ILE A 265 -39.97 -10.50 3.82
C ILE A 265 -41.09 -11.55 3.76
N PRO A 266 -40.94 -12.66 3.00
CA PRO A 266 -41.99 -13.66 2.85
C PRO A 266 -42.50 -14.25 4.20
N PRO A 267 -43.77 -14.68 4.25
CA PRO A 267 -44.32 -15.50 5.33
C PRO A 267 -43.39 -16.63 5.80
N ASN A 268 -43.08 -16.66 7.09
CA ASN A 268 -42.26 -17.73 7.67
C ASN A 268 -42.65 -18.00 9.13
N SER A 269 -42.74 -19.29 9.50
CA SER A 269 -43.10 -19.69 10.85
C SER A 269 -42.00 -19.42 11.89
N ALA A 270 -40.77 -19.10 11.48
CA ALA A 270 -39.67 -18.74 12.37
C ALA A 270 -39.98 -17.48 13.22
N TYR A 271 -40.91 -16.64 12.76
CA TYR A 271 -41.37 -15.44 13.48
C TYR A 271 -42.59 -15.69 14.38
N ASN A 272 -42.97 -16.96 14.57
CA ASN A 272 -44.02 -17.37 15.51
C ASN A 272 -43.43 -17.54 16.92
N PHE A 273 -43.41 -16.45 17.69
CA PHE A 273 -42.88 -16.48 19.05
C PHE A 273 -43.87 -16.99 20.10
N GLY A 274 -45.15 -17.17 19.73
CA GLY A 274 -46.22 -17.54 20.64
C GLY A 274 -46.26 -16.62 21.87
N LEU A 275 -46.22 -17.23 23.05
CA LEU A 275 -46.05 -16.55 24.35
C LEU A 275 -44.58 -16.44 24.81
N GLY A 276 -43.64 -16.96 24.04
CA GLY A 276 -42.22 -17.08 24.37
C GLY A 276 -41.43 -15.79 24.20
N GLU A 277 -40.11 -15.91 24.32
CA GLU A 277 -39.19 -14.78 24.23
C GLU A 277 -38.89 -14.39 22.78
N PHE A 278 -38.53 -13.13 22.55
CA PHE A 278 -37.94 -12.70 21.27
C PHE A 278 -37.20 -11.37 21.42
N THR A 279 -36.33 -11.07 20.45
CA THR A 279 -35.65 -9.79 20.32
C THR A 279 -35.73 -9.28 18.89
N LEU A 280 -35.89 -7.97 18.72
CA LEU A 280 -35.78 -7.26 17.45
C LEU A 280 -34.71 -6.19 17.57
N THR A 281 -33.86 -6.05 16.56
CA THR A 281 -32.87 -4.96 16.49
C THR A 281 -32.85 -4.32 15.10
N ALA A 282 -32.44 -3.06 15.03
CA ALA A 282 -32.16 -2.36 13.78
C ALA A 282 -31.20 -1.19 14.03
N ILE A 283 -30.41 -0.86 13.02
CA ILE A 283 -29.64 0.38 12.95
C ILE A 283 -30.29 1.29 11.91
N PHE A 284 -30.42 2.57 12.22
CA PHE A 284 -31.17 3.50 11.39
C PHE A 284 -30.71 4.96 11.53
N GLN A 285 -31.00 5.75 10.50
CA GLN A 285 -30.83 7.20 10.47
C GLN A 285 -32.13 7.84 9.94
N THR A 286 -32.73 8.77 10.68
CA THR A 286 -33.93 9.49 10.23
C THR A 286 -34.14 10.83 10.94
N THR A 287 -34.95 11.69 10.32
CA THR A 287 -35.50 12.92 10.90
C THR A 287 -37.03 12.88 11.02
N GLN A 288 -37.66 11.75 10.70
CA GLN A 288 -39.11 11.60 10.63
C GLN A 288 -39.61 10.38 11.43
N PRO A 289 -40.82 10.44 12.01
CA PRO A 289 -41.43 9.27 12.64
C PRO A 289 -41.79 8.20 11.60
N GLY A 290 -41.84 6.94 12.00
CA GLY A 290 -42.13 5.84 11.08
C GLY A 290 -41.99 4.44 11.69
N THR A 291 -42.46 3.42 10.96
CA THR A 291 -42.37 2.01 11.38
C THR A 291 -41.08 1.38 10.88
N ILE A 292 -40.24 0.91 11.80
CA ILE A 292 -38.93 0.30 11.48
C ILE A 292 -39.13 -1.12 10.98
N VAL A 293 -39.88 -1.95 11.72
CA VAL A 293 -40.19 -3.33 11.34
C VAL A 293 -41.55 -3.74 11.90
N SER A 294 -42.30 -4.52 11.12
CA SER A 294 -43.63 -4.98 11.51
C SER A 294 -44.00 -6.34 10.93
N CYS A 295 -44.98 -6.98 11.55
CA CYS A 295 -45.69 -8.13 11.02
C CYS A 295 -47.18 -7.96 11.35
N LYS A 296 -48.01 -7.72 10.33
CA LYS A 296 -49.46 -7.62 10.51
C LYS A 296 -50.04 -8.98 10.85
N SER A 297 -51.06 -9.07 11.70
CA SER A 297 -51.85 -10.30 11.84
C SER A 297 -53.22 -10.16 11.18
N ASN A 298 -53.57 -11.15 10.37
CA ASN A 298 -54.93 -11.36 9.88
C ASN A 298 -55.72 -12.36 10.74
N ALA A 299 -55.12 -12.95 11.77
CA ALA A 299 -55.75 -13.92 12.66
C ALA A 299 -56.60 -13.24 13.75
N VAL A 300 -57.70 -13.90 14.14
CA VAL A 300 -58.63 -13.39 15.18
C VAL A 300 -58.00 -13.48 16.57
N THR A 301 -57.25 -14.55 16.85
CA THR A 301 -56.69 -14.83 18.19
C THR A 301 -55.19 -14.60 18.32
N SER A 302 -54.47 -14.47 17.20
CA SER A 302 -53.02 -14.25 17.21
C SER A 302 -52.66 -12.80 16.93
N GLY A 303 -51.66 -12.28 17.65
CA GLY A 303 -51.22 -10.90 17.57
C GLY A 303 -50.25 -10.62 16.43
N GLY A 304 -50.49 -9.55 15.68
CA GLY A 304 -49.49 -8.84 14.89
C GLY A 304 -48.68 -7.92 15.80
N TRP A 305 -47.53 -7.48 15.31
CA TRP A 305 -46.60 -6.64 16.07
C TRP A 305 -45.93 -5.60 15.17
N LEU A 306 -45.50 -4.48 15.75
CA LEU A 306 -44.66 -3.48 15.09
C LEU A 306 -43.78 -2.73 16.09
N LEU A 307 -42.59 -2.38 15.65
CA LEU A 307 -41.68 -1.42 16.28
C LEU A 307 -41.71 -0.12 15.46
N ALA A 308 -42.14 0.97 16.09
CA ALA A 308 -42.23 2.28 15.45
C ALA A 308 -41.59 3.40 16.27
N LEU A 309 -41.07 4.40 15.57
CA LEU A 309 -40.63 5.68 16.07
C LEU A 309 -41.76 6.70 15.95
N GLU A 310 -42.12 7.32 17.07
CA GLU A 310 -43.23 8.26 17.19
C GLU A 310 -42.77 9.71 16.93
N GLN A 311 -43.71 10.61 16.64
CA GLN A 311 -43.42 12.02 16.33
C GLN A 311 -42.71 12.77 17.48
N ASN A 312 -42.85 12.28 18.70
CA ASN A 312 -42.16 12.80 19.88
C ASN A 312 -40.80 12.11 20.15
N GLY A 313 -40.25 11.35 19.20
CA GLY A 313 -38.98 10.63 19.36
C GLY A 313 -39.06 9.38 20.24
N TRP A 314 -40.26 8.95 20.65
CA TRP A 314 -40.43 7.74 21.47
C TRP A 314 -40.48 6.50 20.59
N PHE A 315 -39.95 5.39 21.10
CA PHE A 315 -40.20 4.09 20.50
C PHE A 315 -41.47 3.46 21.08
N ARG A 316 -42.25 2.86 20.19
CA ARG A 316 -43.43 2.08 20.52
C ARG A 316 -43.32 0.68 19.94
N MET A 317 -43.49 -0.30 20.82
CA MET A 317 -43.82 -1.67 20.43
C MET A 317 -45.32 -1.84 20.58
N LYS A 318 -46.02 -2.17 19.50
CA LYS A 318 -47.46 -2.43 19.52
C LYS A 318 -47.74 -3.88 19.16
N PHE A 319 -48.64 -4.50 19.90
CA PHE A 319 -49.26 -5.78 19.59
C PHE A 319 -50.75 -5.58 19.33
N TRP A 320 -51.35 -6.29 18.38
CA TRP A 320 -52.80 -6.22 18.12
C TRP A 320 -53.33 -7.47 17.42
N ASN A 321 -54.62 -7.73 17.49
CA ASN A 321 -55.29 -8.81 16.76
C ASN A 321 -56.56 -8.30 16.06
N ASN A 322 -57.26 -9.17 15.32
CA ASN A 322 -58.47 -8.79 14.60
C ASN A 322 -59.76 -8.79 15.46
N ASP A 323 -59.72 -9.17 16.74
CA ASP A 323 -60.84 -9.00 17.67
C ASP A 323 -60.93 -7.58 18.26
N GLY A 324 -59.98 -6.70 17.91
CA GLY A 324 -59.93 -5.30 18.31
C GLY A 324 -59.09 -5.03 19.56
N ARG A 325 -58.46 -6.05 20.16
CA ARG A 325 -57.52 -5.87 21.27
C ARG A 325 -56.17 -5.38 20.75
N TYR A 326 -55.54 -4.51 21.53
CA TYR A 326 -54.17 -4.07 21.29
C TYR A 326 -53.46 -3.76 22.60
N PHE A 327 -52.14 -3.82 22.57
CA PHE A 327 -51.25 -3.50 23.69
C PHE A 327 -50.07 -2.70 23.15
N ASN A 328 -49.72 -1.60 23.82
CA ASN A 328 -48.57 -0.76 23.46
C ASN A 328 -47.59 -0.67 24.62
N VAL A 329 -46.31 -0.80 24.30
CA VAL A 329 -45.18 -0.52 25.19
C VAL A 329 -44.45 0.69 24.63
N PHE A 330 -44.21 1.70 25.45
CA PHE A 330 -43.51 2.93 25.07
C PHE A 330 -42.24 3.11 25.88
N CYS A 331 -41.22 3.67 25.25
CA CYS A 331 -39.99 4.13 25.90
C CYS A 331 -39.85 5.65 25.77
N SER A 332 -39.65 6.35 26.89
CA SER A 332 -39.55 7.82 26.95
C SER A 332 -38.14 8.39 27.07
N ARG A 333 -37.10 7.55 27.20
CA ARG A 333 -35.72 8.03 27.44
C ARG A 333 -34.97 8.45 26.16
N ALA A 334 -35.50 8.18 24.96
CA ALA A 334 -34.88 8.52 23.66
C ALA A 334 -35.15 9.97 23.19
N ASN A 335 -35.51 10.86 24.12
CA ASN A 335 -36.28 12.06 23.79
C ASN A 335 -35.41 13.23 23.30
N LYS A 336 -34.95 13.14 22.05
CA LYS A 336 -34.58 14.17 21.05
C LYS A 336 -33.58 13.65 20.03
N ASP A 337 -32.85 12.59 20.38
CA ASP A 337 -31.71 12.13 19.60
C ASP A 337 -32.16 11.22 18.43
N ALA A 338 -33.16 10.34 18.59
CA ALA A 338 -33.57 9.42 17.52
C ALA A 338 -34.10 10.05 16.20
N LEU A 339 -34.39 11.35 16.18
CA LEU A 339 -34.88 12.11 15.01
C LEU A 339 -33.89 13.21 14.58
N ASP A 340 -32.63 13.13 15.03
CA ASP A 340 -31.61 14.15 14.77
C ASP A 340 -30.88 13.98 13.42
N GLY A 341 -31.21 12.91 12.69
CA GLY A 341 -30.53 12.55 11.45
C GLY A 341 -29.13 11.97 11.65
N GLN A 342 -28.81 11.44 12.84
CA GLN A 342 -27.62 10.64 13.11
C GLN A 342 -27.97 9.14 13.13
N TRP A 343 -26.94 8.30 13.14
CA TRP A 343 -27.07 6.85 13.25
C TRP A 343 -27.39 6.43 14.67
N HIS A 344 -28.40 5.59 14.82
CA HIS A 344 -28.82 5.02 16.09
C HIS A 344 -29.12 3.54 16.00
N HIS A 345 -28.98 2.83 17.11
CA HIS A 345 -29.41 1.45 17.27
C HIS A 345 -30.60 1.36 18.22
N ILE A 346 -31.59 0.58 17.82
CA ILE A 346 -32.75 0.25 18.66
C ILE A 346 -32.87 -1.26 18.82
N ALA A 347 -33.09 -1.71 20.05
CA ALA A 347 -33.49 -3.08 20.33
C ALA A 347 -34.73 -3.14 21.22
N PHE A 348 -35.56 -4.16 21.02
CA PHE A 348 -36.67 -4.51 21.89
C PHE A 348 -36.59 -5.97 22.27
N THR A 349 -36.72 -6.28 23.57
CA THR A 349 -36.76 -7.65 24.09
C THR A 349 -38.10 -7.94 24.76
N ARG A 350 -38.61 -9.16 24.57
CA ARG A 350 -39.71 -9.73 25.35
C ARG A 350 -39.19 -10.92 26.16
N LYS A 351 -39.26 -10.86 27.49
CA LYS A 351 -38.82 -11.93 28.40
C LYS A 351 -39.85 -12.21 29.52
N PRO A 352 -40.73 -13.21 29.37
CA PRO A 352 -41.74 -13.53 30.37
C PRO A 352 -41.14 -13.84 31.76
N GLY A 353 -41.77 -13.34 32.84
CA GLY A 353 -41.40 -13.65 34.22
C GLY A 353 -40.85 -12.46 35.00
N THR A 354 -39.57 -12.12 34.80
CA THR A 354 -38.84 -11.15 35.65
C THR A 354 -38.81 -9.74 35.08
N ASP A 355 -38.64 -9.59 33.75
CA ASP A 355 -38.56 -8.30 33.04
C ASP A 355 -39.24 -8.41 31.67
N TRP A 356 -40.57 -8.26 31.65
CA TRP A 356 -41.40 -8.62 30.51
C TRP A 356 -41.04 -7.94 29.19
N TYR A 357 -40.69 -6.65 29.23
CA TYR A 357 -40.38 -5.86 28.05
C TYR A 357 -39.24 -4.89 28.36
N LYS A 358 -38.23 -4.81 27.49
CA LYS A 358 -37.20 -3.76 27.57
C LYS A 358 -36.93 -3.18 26.20
N PHE A 359 -36.70 -1.87 26.18
CA PHE A 359 -36.08 -1.19 25.05
C PHE A 359 -34.63 -0.93 25.36
N PHE A 360 -33.81 -0.95 24.32
CA PHE A 360 -32.44 -0.50 24.36
C PHE A 360 -32.23 0.50 23.24
N PHE A 361 -31.81 1.71 23.58
CA PHE A 361 -31.48 2.76 22.62
C PHE A 361 -29.98 3.03 22.73
N ASP A 362 -29.26 2.88 21.62
CA ASP A 362 -27.80 2.92 21.57
C ASP A 362 -27.15 2.02 22.63
N GLY A 363 -27.71 0.81 22.76
CA GLY A 363 -27.23 -0.24 23.68
C GLY A 363 -27.62 -0.03 25.16
N GLN A 364 -28.23 1.10 25.52
CA GLN A 364 -28.64 1.40 26.89
C GLN A 364 -30.09 1.03 27.15
N ILE A 365 -30.37 0.48 28.34
CA ILE A 365 -31.75 0.29 28.80
C ILE A 365 -32.49 1.63 28.76
N ALA A 366 -33.45 1.71 27.85
CA ALA A 366 -34.27 2.86 27.62
C ALA A 366 -35.57 2.64 28.41
N GLY A 367 -35.73 3.39 29.51
CA GLY A 367 -36.79 3.18 30.50
C GLY A 367 -38.20 3.22 29.93
N LEU A 368 -39.10 2.42 30.50
CA LEU A 368 -40.51 2.39 30.13
C LEU A 368 -41.26 3.59 30.70
N VAL A 369 -42.28 4.05 29.98
CA VAL A 369 -43.23 5.03 30.53
C VAL A 369 -44.07 4.37 31.61
N ASP A 370 -44.11 4.96 32.82
CA ASP A 370 -44.85 4.52 34.02
C ASP A 370 -46.39 4.44 33.87
N ASN A 371 -46.93 4.47 32.65
CA ASN A 371 -48.34 4.32 32.42
C ASN A 371 -48.62 3.76 31.02
N PRO A 372 -48.42 2.44 30.79
CA PRO A 372 -49.00 1.83 29.61
C PRO A 372 -50.51 2.08 29.67
N ARG A 373 -51.10 2.66 28.61
CA ARG A 373 -52.55 2.71 28.46
C ARG A 373 -53.06 1.27 28.34
N ILE A 374 -53.25 0.62 29.48
CA ILE A 374 -53.72 -0.75 29.63
C ILE A 374 -55.22 -0.74 29.33
N SER A 375 -55.61 -1.28 28.19
CA SER A 375 -56.96 -1.82 28.04
C SER A 375 -56.90 -3.31 28.34
N LEU A 376 -57.21 -3.64 29.61
CA LEU A 376 -57.52 -4.96 30.16
C LEU A 376 -56.41 -6.04 30.14
N ILE A 377 -55.92 -6.33 31.35
CA ILE A 377 -55.42 -7.60 31.92
C ILE A 377 -55.37 -8.78 30.93
N GLN A 378 -54.33 -8.85 30.07
CA GLN A 378 -53.60 -10.09 29.73
C GLN A 378 -52.22 -9.69 29.18
N PRO A 379 -51.10 -9.89 29.90
CA PRO A 379 -49.74 -9.66 29.39
C PRO A 379 -49.31 -10.69 28.32
N TYR A 380 -50.26 -11.39 27.69
CA TYR A 380 -50.05 -12.59 26.90
C TYR A 380 -50.60 -12.39 25.47
N PHE A 381 -49.98 -11.49 24.70
CA PHE A 381 -50.26 -11.43 23.27
C PHE A 381 -49.55 -12.58 22.58
N ASP A 382 -50.34 -13.56 22.17
CA ASP A 382 -49.86 -14.77 21.50
C ASP A 382 -49.48 -14.48 20.04
N ILE A 383 -48.20 -14.64 19.69
CA ILE A 383 -47.67 -14.38 18.35
C ILE A 383 -47.59 -15.70 17.56
N HIS A 384 -48.74 -16.19 17.12
CA HIS A 384 -48.86 -17.25 16.12
C HIS A 384 -49.36 -16.66 14.81
N ASN A 385 -48.46 -15.97 14.10
CA ASN A 385 -48.74 -15.17 12.93
C ASN A 385 -47.86 -15.59 11.73
N PHE A 386 -48.51 -16.01 10.64
CA PHE A 386 -47.84 -16.46 9.42
C PHE A 386 -47.83 -15.40 8.31
N ASP A 387 -48.25 -14.17 8.60
CA ASP A 387 -48.18 -13.09 7.63
C ASP A 387 -46.72 -12.63 7.43
N ARG A 388 -46.50 -11.85 6.37
CA ARG A 388 -45.18 -11.35 6.00
C ARG A 388 -44.62 -10.36 7.03
N VAL A 389 -43.30 -10.33 7.17
CA VAL A 389 -42.59 -9.25 7.87
C VAL A 389 -42.32 -8.12 6.87
N VAL A 390 -42.39 -6.87 7.33
CA VAL A 390 -42.14 -5.68 6.52
C VAL A 390 -41.18 -4.77 7.26
N ILE A 391 -40.09 -4.40 6.61
CA ILE A 391 -39.11 -3.41 7.10
C ILE A 391 -39.39 -2.07 6.41
N GLY A 392 -39.34 -0.99 7.20
CA GLY A 392 -39.57 0.39 6.76
C GLY A 392 -41.04 0.76 6.50
N ASN A 393 -41.98 -0.15 6.76
CA ASN A 393 -43.41 0.08 6.56
C ASN A 393 -44.25 -0.86 7.43
N CYS A 394 -45.58 -0.74 7.36
CA CYS A 394 -46.51 -1.73 7.93
C CYS A 394 -47.72 -1.97 7.03
N ASP A 395 -48.28 -3.18 7.02
CA ASP A 395 -49.48 -3.51 6.23
C ASP A 395 -50.81 -3.13 6.91
N ASN A 396 -50.74 -2.49 8.09
CA ASN A 396 -51.89 -1.98 8.79
C ASN A 396 -52.21 -0.54 8.33
N GLU A 397 -53.18 -0.42 7.43
CA GLU A 397 -53.61 0.86 6.84
C GLU A 397 -54.12 1.88 7.86
N ARG A 398 -54.41 1.47 9.10
CA ARG A 398 -54.87 2.35 10.19
C ARG A 398 -53.73 2.89 11.05
N GLU A 399 -52.47 2.54 10.77
CA GLU A 399 -51.32 2.97 11.55
C GLU A 399 -50.90 4.40 11.18
N ALA A 400 -50.71 5.26 12.18
CA ALA A 400 -50.46 6.69 11.97
C ALA A 400 -49.04 6.95 11.47
N ASN A 401 -48.04 6.25 12.03
CA ASN A 401 -46.62 6.35 11.65
C ASN A 401 -46.23 5.15 10.78
N ARG A 402 -47.03 4.88 9.75
CA ARG A 402 -46.91 3.67 8.94
C ARG A 402 -45.59 3.61 8.15
N GLN A 403 -45.16 4.72 7.57
CA GLN A 403 -44.01 4.79 6.68
C GLN A 403 -42.77 5.22 7.46
N PHE A 404 -41.66 4.51 7.30
CA PHE A 404 -40.34 5.02 7.67
C PHE A 404 -39.71 5.72 6.46
N VAL A 405 -39.10 6.87 6.70
CA VAL A 405 -38.31 7.61 5.70
C VAL A 405 -36.93 7.87 6.28
N GLY A 406 -35.89 7.33 5.66
CA GLY A 406 -34.53 7.36 6.19
C GLY A 406 -33.69 6.21 5.65
N ILE A 407 -32.59 5.92 6.34
CA ILE A 407 -31.70 4.80 6.00
C ILE A 407 -31.79 3.75 7.12
N ILE A 408 -31.83 2.46 6.77
CA ILE A 408 -31.84 1.32 7.70
C ILE A 408 -30.80 0.29 7.27
N GLU A 409 -30.14 -0.31 8.25
CA GLU A 409 -29.19 -1.44 8.12
C GLU A 409 -29.33 -2.41 9.30
N ASP A 410 -28.71 -3.59 9.17
CA ASP A 410 -28.55 -4.59 10.24
C ASP A 410 -29.82 -4.89 11.05
N VAL A 411 -30.89 -5.25 10.34
CA VAL A 411 -32.17 -5.65 10.95
C VAL A 411 -32.10 -7.12 11.38
N THR A 412 -32.24 -7.38 12.67
CA THR A 412 -32.20 -8.75 13.22
C THR A 412 -33.47 -9.13 13.98
N ILE A 413 -33.78 -10.42 13.95
CA ILE A 413 -34.88 -11.04 14.69
C ILE A 413 -34.37 -12.30 15.38
N TRP A 414 -34.62 -12.40 16.68
CA TRP A 414 -34.19 -13.51 17.53
C TRP A 414 -35.40 -14.18 18.19
N ASN A 415 -35.39 -15.51 18.29
CA ASN A 415 -36.43 -16.28 19.00
C ASN A 415 -36.15 -16.44 20.51
N ARG A 416 -35.28 -15.59 21.06
CA ARG A 416 -34.95 -15.50 22.47
C ARG A 416 -34.75 -14.04 22.89
N ALA A 417 -34.80 -13.78 24.20
CA ALA A 417 -34.41 -12.48 24.73
C ALA A 417 -32.89 -12.38 24.78
N LEU A 418 -32.32 -11.38 24.10
CA LEU A 418 -30.91 -11.05 24.21
C LEU A 418 -30.60 -10.39 25.55
N SER A 419 -29.42 -10.68 26.10
CA SER A 419 -28.82 -9.92 27.20
C SER A 419 -28.37 -8.54 26.73
N GLN A 420 -28.10 -7.64 27.68
CA GLN A 420 -27.57 -6.31 27.34
C GLN A 420 -26.23 -6.41 26.59
N ASP A 421 -25.36 -7.35 26.98
CA ASP A 421 -24.06 -7.58 26.31
C ASP A 421 -24.24 -8.00 24.85
N GLU A 422 -25.21 -8.88 24.59
CA GLU A 422 -25.52 -9.31 23.22
C GLU A 422 -26.14 -8.18 22.39
N ILE A 423 -26.94 -7.32 23.00
CA ILE A 423 -27.51 -6.12 22.34
C ILE A 423 -26.43 -5.07 22.03
N GLN A 424 -25.36 -5.01 22.82
CA GLN A 424 -24.21 -4.18 22.46
C GLN A 424 -23.52 -4.72 21.20
N ARG A 425 -23.34 -6.04 21.06
CA ARG A 425 -22.77 -6.62 19.83
C ARG A 425 -23.60 -6.33 18.57
N THR A 426 -24.93 -6.44 18.67
CA THR A 426 -25.81 -6.15 17.51
C THR A 426 -25.77 -4.68 17.07
N ARG A 427 -25.45 -3.76 17.99
CA ARG A 427 -25.27 -2.34 17.67
C ARG A 427 -24.03 -2.07 16.82
N PHE A 428 -23.04 -2.96 16.88
CA PHE A 428 -21.72 -2.76 16.31
C PHE A 428 -21.46 -3.61 15.07
N ASN A 429 -22.53 -4.10 14.43
CA ASN A 429 -22.49 -4.99 13.26
C ASN A 429 -21.72 -6.30 13.50
N GLU A 430 -21.60 -6.73 14.77
CA GLU A 430 -20.89 -7.94 15.19
C GLU A 430 -21.80 -9.19 15.25
N THR A 431 -22.99 -9.12 14.66
CA THR A 431 -23.93 -10.26 14.68
C THR A 431 -23.35 -11.41 13.85
N ASN A 432 -23.09 -12.56 14.48
CA ASN A 432 -22.66 -13.74 13.75
C ASN A 432 -23.89 -14.41 13.10
N PRO A 433 -23.86 -14.70 11.78
CA PRO A 433 -24.95 -15.41 11.10
C PRO A 433 -25.36 -16.75 11.75
N ASN A 434 -24.51 -17.35 12.58
CA ASN A 434 -24.75 -18.62 13.26
C ASN A 434 -25.09 -18.50 14.75
N ASP A 435 -25.29 -17.29 15.27
CA ASP A 435 -25.59 -17.10 16.69
C ASP A 435 -26.87 -17.83 17.10
N GLN A 436 -26.83 -18.47 18.28
CA GLN A 436 -27.94 -19.27 18.76
C GLN A 436 -29.20 -18.41 18.89
N GLY A 437 -30.28 -18.84 18.24
CA GLY A 437 -31.59 -18.21 18.31
C GLY A 437 -31.80 -17.05 17.32
N LEU A 438 -30.83 -16.75 16.45
CA LEU A 438 -31.01 -15.83 15.33
C LEU A 438 -31.93 -16.47 14.27
N VAL A 439 -33.04 -15.82 13.95
CA VAL A 439 -34.05 -16.33 13.00
C VAL A 439 -34.33 -15.40 11.82
N GLY A 440 -33.73 -14.21 11.81
CA GLY A 440 -33.68 -13.33 10.65
C GLY A 440 -32.53 -12.33 10.81
N PHE A 441 -31.75 -12.13 9.77
CA PHE A 441 -30.65 -11.15 9.74
C PHE A 441 -30.50 -10.57 8.33
N TRP A 442 -31.03 -9.37 8.12
CA TRP A 442 -30.86 -8.64 6.88
C TRP A 442 -29.85 -7.52 7.11
N LYS A 443 -28.64 -7.73 6.58
CA LYS A 443 -27.56 -6.72 6.63
C LYS A 443 -27.93 -5.46 5.86
N LEU A 444 -28.64 -5.64 4.75
CA LEU A 444 -29.02 -4.59 3.81
C LEU A 444 -27.83 -3.93 3.10
N ASP A 445 -26.72 -4.67 3.06
CA ASP A 445 -25.51 -4.34 2.33
C ASP A 445 -25.62 -4.83 0.87
N GLN A 446 -26.10 -3.95 -0.01
CA GLN A 446 -26.29 -4.14 -1.47
C GLN A 446 -27.28 -5.22 -1.91
N ASN A 447 -27.86 -6.00 -0.99
CA ASN A 447 -28.89 -7.00 -1.27
C ASN A 447 -29.90 -7.11 -0.11
N PHE A 448 -30.96 -7.90 -0.33
CA PHE A 448 -32.01 -8.15 0.67
C PHE A 448 -31.93 -9.56 1.26
N ASP A 449 -30.77 -10.21 1.20
CA ASP A 449 -30.64 -11.60 1.63
C ASP A 449 -30.68 -11.74 3.16
N ASP A 450 -31.26 -12.84 3.63
CA ASP A 450 -31.25 -13.22 5.03
C ASP A 450 -30.01 -14.06 5.32
N SER A 451 -29.11 -13.50 6.12
CA SER A 451 -27.87 -14.14 6.54
C SER A 451 -28.09 -15.19 7.63
N SER A 452 -29.24 -15.19 8.32
CA SER A 452 -29.52 -16.16 9.38
C SER A 452 -29.66 -17.60 8.85
N PRO A 453 -29.71 -18.61 9.73
CA PRO A 453 -29.95 -19.99 9.31
C PRO A 453 -31.32 -20.20 8.64
N THR A 454 -32.26 -19.25 8.80
CA THR A 454 -33.60 -19.31 8.21
C THR A 454 -33.59 -19.01 6.71
N ARG A 455 -32.64 -18.20 6.22
CA ARG A 455 -32.47 -17.86 4.79
C ARG A 455 -33.76 -17.34 4.13
N ASN A 456 -34.54 -16.54 4.85
CA ASN A 456 -35.79 -15.95 4.38
C ASN A 456 -35.57 -14.58 3.72
N ASN A 457 -35.03 -14.59 2.50
CA ASN A 457 -34.63 -13.39 1.79
C ASN A 457 -35.81 -12.43 1.54
N GLY A 458 -35.53 -11.14 1.65
CA GLY A 458 -36.46 -10.05 1.39
C GLY A 458 -36.53 -9.63 -0.08
N SER A 459 -37.44 -8.70 -0.35
CA SER A 459 -37.55 -8.03 -1.65
C SER A 459 -37.96 -6.57 -1.46
N GLY A 460 -37.25 -5.65 -2.13
CA GLY A 460 -37.61 -4.25 -2.16
C GLY A 460 -38.92 -4.01 -2.94
N ALA A 461 -39.78 -3.13 -2.43
CA ALA A 461 -41.00 -2.69 -3.09
C ALA A 461 -41.20 -1.18 -2.92
N GLY A 462 -41.60 -0.50 -3.99
CA GLY A 462 -41.72 0.97 -4.00
C GLY A 462 -40.36 1.66 -4.07
N SER A 463 -40.24 2.84 -3.46
CA SER A 463 -39.03 3.67 -3.49
C SER A 463 -38.01 3.22 -2.45
N VAL A 464 -37.18 2.24 -2.82
CA VAL A 464 -36.03 1.76 -2.03
C VAL A 464 -34.77 1.75 -2.89
N LYS A 465 -33.65 2.17 -2.31
CA LYS A 465 -32.34 2.14 -2.98
C LYS A 465 -31.23 1.84 -1.98
N PHE A 466 -30.23 1.08 -2.40
CA PHE A 466 -28.99 0.97 -1.64
C PHE A 466 -28.22 2.29 -1.77
N VAL A 467 -27.71 2.77 -0.65
CA VAL A 467 -26.86 3.95 -0.58
C VAL A 467 -25.64 3.59 0.24
N GLU A 468 -24.48 4.06 -0.22
CA GLU A 468 -23.25 3.99 0.57
C GLU A 468 -23.43 4.84 1.83
N VAL A 469 -23.10 4.27 2.98
CA VAL A 469 -23.26 4.91 4.29
C VAL A 469 -21.89 5.14 4.91
N ALA A 470 -21.29 6.29 4.59
CA ALA A 470 -20.04 6.71 5.20
C ALA A 470 -20.30 7.42 6.55
N HIS A 471 -19.76 6.90 7.65
CA HIS A 471 -19.66 7.68 8.88
C HIS A 471 -18.70 8.87 8.69
N GLN A 472 -18.81 9.93 9.49
CA GLN A 472 -17.84 11.03 9.46
C GLN A 472 -16.79 10.80 10.54
N ALA A 473 -15.53 10.64 10.13
CA ALA A 473 -14.41 10.70 11.06
C ALA A 473 -14.09 12.18 11.35
N LYS A 474 -13.72 12.48 12.60
CA LYS A 474 -13.29 13.82 13.02
C LYS A 474 -12.03 13.75 13.85
N ARG A 475 -11.05 14.63 13.57
CA ARG A 475 -9.86 14.79 14.40
C ARG A 475 -9.51 16.25 14.57
N GLN A 476 -9.16 16.61 15.80
CA GLN A 476 -8.41 17.83 16.09
C GLN A 476 -7.02 17.42 16.54
N GLN A 477 -5.99 18.02 15.93
CA GLN A 477 -4.61 17.79 16.27
C GLN A 477 -3.93 19.13 16.54
N THR A 478 -3.24 19.20 17.68
CA THR A 478 -2.35 20.31 18.00
C THR A 478 -0.92 19.92 17.61
N LEU A 479 -0.19 20.84 16.98
CA LEU A 479 1.24 20.71 16.71
C LEU A 479 1.96 21.92 17.33
N LYS A 480 2.93 21.67 18.21
CA LYS A 480 3.70 22.75 18.82
C LYS A 480 4.85 23.15 17.90
N ILE A 481 4.93 24.45 17.62
CA ILE A 481 5.97 25.03 16.78
C ILE A 481 6.95 25.80 17.65
N ALA A 482 8.23 25.44 17.56
CA ALA A 482 9.30 26.09 18.31
C ALA A 482 9.61 27.49 17.77
N GLU A 483 10.27 28.32 18.59
CA GLU A 483 10.87 29.56 18.10
C GLU A 483 11.93 29.27 17.03
N GLU A 484 12.11 30.22 16.11
CA GLU A 484 13.09 30.13 15.01
C GLU A 484 12.83 29.04 13.96
N THR A 485 11.68 28.37 13.99
CA THR A 485 11.26 27.47 12.89
C THR A 485 11.16 28.25 11.58
N SER A 486 11.84 27.76 10.54
CA SER A 486 11.94 28.47 9.26
C SER A 486 10.67 28.35 8.41
N TYR A 487 10.05 27.17 8.42
CA TYR A 487 8.86 26.87 7.63
C TYR A 487 7.94 25.89 8.35
N LEU A 488 6.64 26.06 8.13
CA LEU A 488 5.57 25.10 8.40
C LEU A 488 4.79 24.90 7.11
N TYR A 489 4.53 23.65 6.71
CA TYR A 489 3.78 23.35 5.49
C TYR A 489 2.92 22.11 5.66
N GLY A 490 1.87 21.98 4.84
CA GLY A 490 1.05 20.79 4.82
C GLY A 490 0.12 20.68 3.62
N VAL A 491 -0.41 19.47 3.38
CA VAL A 491 -1.34 19.17 2.28
C VAL A 491 -2.27 18.00 2.61
N ALA A 492 -3.50 18.10 2.12
CA ALA A 492 -4.52 17.06 2.14
C ALA A 492 -4.58 16.30 0.80
N LEU A 493 -4.57 14.97 0.83
CA LEU A 493 -4.49 14.09 -0.35
C LEU A 493 -5.51 12.95 -0.28
N ASP A 494 -6.08 12.61 -1.44
CA ASP A 494 -6.75 11.32 -1.65
C ASP A 494 -5.69 10.23 -1.85
N LYS A 495 -5.59 9.31 -0.88
CA LYS A 495 -4.58 8.24 -0.90
C LYS A 495 -4.83 7.19 -1.98
N SER A 496 -6.06 7.07 -2.47
CA SER A 496 -6.40 6.09 -3.51
C SER A 496 -5.93 6.51 -4.91
N LYS A 497 -5.58 7.78 -5.08
CA LYS A 497 -5.22 8.35 -6.38
C LYS A 497 -3.71 8.44 -6.50
N SER A 498 -3.20 8.04 -7.65
CA SER A 498 -1.80 8.26 -8.03
C SER A 498 -1.48 9.73 -8.33
N SER A 499 -2.50 10.57 -8.49
CA SER A 499 -2.40 12.01 -8.71
C SER A 499 -2.67 12.82 -7.43
N VAL A 500 -1.98 13.95 -7.29
CA VAL A 500 -2.17 14.92 -6.18
C VAL A 500 -3.56 15.53 -6.32
N THR A 501 -4.53 14.93 -5.64
CA THR A 501 -5.94 15.30 -5.70
C THR A 501 -6.46 15.54 -4.30
N PHE A 502 -7.38 16.50 -4.18
CA PHE A 502 -8.05 16.75 -2.91
C PHE A 502 -9.02 15.60 -2.60
N PRO A 503 -9.02 15.06 -1.37
CA PRO A 503 -9.93 13.99 -0.97
C PRO A 503 -11.38 14.52 -0.91
N GLU A 504 -12.24 13.99 -1.77
CA GLU A 504 -13.62 14.47 -1.90
C GLU A 504 -14.40 14.33 -0.59
N GLY A 505 -15.16 15.35 -0.21
CA GLY A 505 -15.89 15.37 1.07
C GLY A 505 -15.06 15.70 2.31
N ALA A 506 -13.73 15.79 2.21
CA ALA A 506 -12.89 16.21 3.33
C ALA A 506 -13.02 17.71 3.63
N LEU A 507 -12.88 18.05 4.91
CA LEU A 507 -12.84 19.41 5.44
C LEU A 507 -11.63 19.55 6.37
N VAL A 508 -10.69 20.42 5.99
CA VAL A 508 -9.46 20.71 6.73
C VAL A 508 -9.45 22.19 7.10
N LYS A 509 -9.25 22.48 8.38
CA LYS A 509 -9.09 23.85 8.91
C LYS A 509 -7.78 23.96 9.66
N VAL A 510 -7.07 25.06 9.43
CA VAL A 510 -5.78 25.36 10.05
C VAL A 510 -5.90 26.64 10.86
N PHE A 511 -5.55 26.59 12.14
CA PHE A 511 -5.57 27.72 13.07
C PHE A 511 -4.16 28.02 13.58
N ARG A 512 -3.83 29.31 13.60
CA ARG A 512 -2.60 29.84 14.19
C ARG A 512 -2.70 29.87 15.72
N PRO A 513 -1.56 30.00 16.44
CA PRO A 513 -1.54 30.14 17.90
C PRO A 513 -2.37 31.31 18.43
N ASP A 514 -2.51 32.39 17.66
CA ASP A 514 -3.35 33.55 18.01
C ASP A 514 -4.86 33.34 17.77
N GLY A 515 -5.25 32.15 17.29
CA GLY A 515 -6.64 31.78 16.99
C GLY A 515 -7.12 32.16 15.60
N THR A 516 -6.31 32.83 14.78
CA THR A 516 -6.69 33.16 13.39
C THR A 516 -6.69 31.92 12.50
N GLN A 517 -7.70 31.80 11.63
CA GLN A 517 -7.83 30.67 10.70
C GLN A 517 -7.18 31.01 9.35
N LEU A 518 -6.57 30.01 8.71
CA LEU A 518 -6.27 30.05 7.28
C LEU A 518 -7.54 29.60 6.52
N ASP A 519 -8.30 30.55 5.98
CA ASP A 519 -9.64 30.31 5.41
C ASP A 519 -9.83 30.89 4.00
N GLN A 520 -8.75 31.39 3.38
CA GLN A 520 -8.77 31.97 2.04
C GLN A 520 -7.47 31.68 1.28
N ASP A 521 -7.55 31.63 -0.06
CA ASP A 521 -6.37 31.53 -0.93
C ASP A 521 -5.40 32.68 -0.64
N SER A 522 -4.11 32.37 -0.53
CA SER A 522 -3.05 33.35 -0.28
C SER A 522 -1.81 32.96 -1.08
N ASN A 523 -1.13 33.94 -1.67
CA ASN A 523 0.13 33.73 -2.38
C ASN A 523 1.04 34.95 -2.17
N THR A 524 1.74 34.97 -1.04
CA THR A 524 2.66 36.03 -0.62
C THR A 524 4.03 35.45 -0.28
N ASP A 525 5.02 36.30 -0.07
CA ASP A 525 6.36 35.90 0.37
C ASP A 525 6.30 35.05 1.65
N ASP A 526 5.51 35.45 2.63
CA ASP A 526 5.49 34.79 3.94
C ASP A 526 4.39 33.73 4.12
N LEU A 527 3.39 33.71 3.22
CA LEU A 527 2.22 32.85 3.35
C LEU A 527 1.66 32.41 1.99
N PHE A 528 1.62 31.10 1.79
CA PHE A 528 0.88 30.42 0.73
C PHE A 528 -0.26 29.59 1.34
N VAL A 529 -1.47 29.70 0.79
CA VAL A 529 -2.64 28.89 1.14
C VAL A 529 -3.42 28.60 -0.12
N LYS A 530 -3.83 27.35 -0.28
CA LYS A 530 -4.81 26.93 -1.28
C LYS A 530 -6.01 26.29 -0.62
N MET A 531 -7.19 26.74 -1.04
CA MET A 531 -8.48 26.22 -0.67
C MET A 531 -9.02 25.29 -1.77
N ASN A 532 -9.71 24.23 -1.37
CA ASN A 532 -10.67 23.50 -2.19
C ASN A 532 -12.06 23.68 -1.56
N GLY A 533 -12.89 24.55 -2.15
CA GLY A 533 -14.13 24.99 -1.51
C GLY A 533 -13.86 25.72 -0.20
N ASN A 534 -14.36 25.19 0.93
CA ASN A 534 -14.15 25.72 2.28
C ASN A 534 -13.06 24.99 3.08
N SER A 535 -12.30 24.10 2.43
CA SER A 535 -11.26 23.28 3.04
C SER A 535 -9.87 23.76 2.61
N VAL A 536 -8.91 23.76 3.53
CA VAL A 536 -7.49 23.99 3.21
C VAL A 536 -6.95 22.75 2.50
N TRP A 537 -6.61 22.89 1.22
CA TRP A 537 -5.96 21.82 0.46
C TRP A 537 -4.45 21.79 0.73
N ALA A 538 -3.77 22.93 0.64
CA ALA A 538 -2.34 23.03 0.86
C ALA A 538 -1.96 24.38 1.47
N PHE A 539 -0.88 24.44 2.26
CA PHE A 539 -0.38 25.68 2.81
C PHE A 539 1.13 25.63 3.11
N THR A 540 1.77 26.81 3.09
CA THR A 540 3.15 27.03 3.53
C THR A 540 3.23 28.37 4.26
N VAL A 541 3.84 28.37 5.44
CA VAL A 541 4.06 29.55 6.28
C VAL A 541 5.56 29.68 6.50
N LYS A 542 6.13 30.82 6.10
CA LYS A 542 7.51 31.18 6.46
C LYS A 542 7.54 31.79 7.84
N ASN A 543 8.54 31.43 8.63
CA ASN A 543 8.71 31.92 10.00
C ASN A 543 7.39 31.85 10.79
N PRO A 544 6.75 30.67 10.88
CA PRO A 544 5.48 30.51 11.58
C PRO A 544 5.58 31.06 13.01
N GLN A 545 4.45 31.60 13.49
CA GLN A 545 4.32 31.98 14.91
C GLN A 545 4.64 30.76 15.78
N ALA A 546 5.54 30.93 16.76
CA ALA A 546 5.80 29.90 17.75
C ALA A 546 4.56 29.68 18.64
N GLY A 547 4.37 28.44 19.09
CA GLY A 547 3.22 28.03 19.90
C GLY A 547 2.35 26.96 19.22
N ASP A 548 1.13 26.83 19.72
CA ASP A 548 0.25 25.71 19.39
C ASP A 548 -0.57 26.00 18.13
N TRP A 549 -0.20 25.34 17.03
CA TRP A 549 -1.00 25.35 15.80
C TRP A 549 -2.03 24.23 15.85
N LYS A 550 -3.27 24.51 15.42
CA LYS A 550 -4.37 23.54 15.48
C LYS A 550 -4.87 23.18 14.10
N PHE A 551 -5.07 21.88 13.88
CA PHE A 551 -5.55 21.29 12.65
C PHE A 551 -6.84 20.54 12.95
N ALA A 552 -7.95 20.96 12.35
CA ALA A 552 -9.23 20.27 12.46
C ALA A 552 -9.57 19.61 11.13
N VAL A 553 -9.83 18.32 11.17
CA VAL A 553 -10.12 17.48 10.02
C VAL A 553 -11.46 16.78 10.22
N GLU A 554 -12.30 16.81 9.20
CA GLU A 554 -13.50 15.99 9.06
C GLU A 554 -13.48 15.35 7.68
N CYS A 555 -13.73 14.05 7.60
CA CYS A 555 -13.69 13.32 6.34
C CYS A 555 -14.64 12.11 6.41
N PRO A 556 -15.36 11.79 5.32
CA PRO A 556 -16.10 10.54 5.24
C PRO A 556 -15.18 9.35 5.48
N THR A 557 -15.62 8.37 6.27
CA THR A 557 -14.85 7.14 6.51
C THR A 557 -14.63 6.33 5.25
N SER A 558 -15.39 6.58 4.17
CA SER A 558 -15.21 5.99 2.84
C SER A 558 -14.28 6.78 1.90
N THR A 559 -13.62 7.84 2.40
CA THR A 559 -12.65 8.61 1.62
C THR A 559 -11.25 8.28 2.10
N PRO A 560 -10.40 7.63 1.28
CA PRO A 560 -9.01 7.39 1.62
C PRO A 560 -8.28 8.72 1.78
N PHE A 561 -8.01 9.11 3.03
CA PHE A 561 -7.60 10.47 3.36
C PHE A 561 -6.21 10.50 3.96
N LEU A 562 -5.42 11.48 3.54
CA LEU A 562 -4.23 11.91 4.25
C LEU A 562 -4.22 13.42 4.43
N LEU A 563 -3.91 13.89 5.63
CA LEU A 563 -3.34 15.21 5.85
C LEU A 563 -1.92 15.06 6.40
N SER A 564 -0.94 15.68 5.76
CA SER A 564 0.46 15.64 6.19
C SER A 564 0.97 17.06 6.41
N ILE A 565 1.61 17.30 7.55
CA ILE A 565 2.02 18.59 8.08
C ILE A 565 3.44 18.45 8.64
N GLN A 566 4.35 19.37 8.30
CA GLN A 566 5.75 19.30 8.73
C GLN A 566 6.36 20.68 8.93
N THR A 567 7.37 20.75 9.80
CA THR A 567 8.28 21.91 9.88
C THR A 567 9.61 21.63 9.19
N THR A 568 10.38 22.68 8.91
CA THR A 568 11.79 22.51 8.53
C THR A 568 12.66 22.47 9.78
N PRO A 569 13.54 21.45 9.95
CA PRO A 569 14.53 21.42 11.02
C PRO A 569 15.47 22.64 10.96
N SER A 570 15.86 23.15 12.12
CA SER A 570 16.79 24.28 12.30
C SER A 570 18.24 23.95 11.90
N LYS A 571 18.63 22.67 11.89
CA LYS A 571 19.96 22.17 11.46
C LYS A 571 19.89 20.70 11.08
N ASP A 572 20.92 20.21 10.38
CA ASP A 572 21.06 18.81 9.95
C ASP A 572 19.78 18.26 9.29
N VAL A 573 19.22 19.05 8.37
CA VAL A 573 17.85 18.92 7.85
C VAL A 573 17.51 17.50 7.40
N ALA A 574 18.27 16.94 6.46
CA ALA A 574 17.96 15.62 5.91
C ALA A 574 18.21 14.46 6.89
N PRO A 575 19.34 14.39 7.63
CA PRO A 575 19.49 13.39 8.69
C PRO A 575 18.39 13.46 9.76
N THR A 576 17.99 14.67 10.16
CA THR A 576 16.93 14.87 11.17
C THR A 576 15.60 14.32 10.68
N ILE A 577 15.19 14.67 9.45
CA ILE A 577 13.96 14.19 8.83
C ILE A 577 14.01 12.67 8.62
N GLY A 578 15.13 12.16 8.07
CA GLY A 578 15.29 10.74 7.76
C GLY A 578 15.26 9.83 9.00
N ASN A 579 15.97 10.22 10.06
CA ASN A 579 15.95 9.48 11.33
C ASN A 579 14.56 9.54 11.99
N ALA A 580 13.94 10.73 12.00
CA ALA A 580 12.61 10.91 12.55
C ALA A 580 11.59 10.01 11.86
N LEU A 581 11.54 10.02 10.52
CA LEU A 581 10.60 9.18 9.78
C LEU A 581 10.91 7.68 9.93
N GLN A 582 12.17 7.28 10.05
CA GLN A 582 12.53 5.88 10.26
C GLN A 582 12.10 5.34 11.62
N GLU A 583 12.12 6.16 12.68
CA GLU A 583 11.60 5.76 13.99
C GLU A 583 10.08 5.58 14.00
N LEU A 584 9.35 6.30 13.15
CA LEU A 584 7.89 6.24 13.04
C LEU A 584 7.43 5.09 12.14
N TYR A 585 8.28 4.68 11.19
CA TYR A 585 8.01 3.63 10.21
C TYR A 585 9.10 2.56 10.24
N VAL A 586 9.06 1.69 11.25
CA VAL A 586 10.11 0.72 11.60
C VAL A 586 10.40 -0.31 10.48
N ASP A 587 9.44 -0.55 9.60
CA ASP A 587 9.58 -1.38 8.40
C ASP A 587 10.36 -0.70 7.25
N ALA A 588 10.81 0.54 7.43
CA ALA A 588 11.65 1.25 6.47
C ALA A 588 13.13 0.79 6.58
N PRO A 589 13.72 0.18 5.54
CA PRO A 589 15.06 -0.42 5.63
C PRO A 589 16.17 0.58 6.02
N ALA A 590 17.05 0.16 6.95
CA ALA A 590 18.19 0.91 7.53
C ALA A 590 19.22 1.45 6.52
N THR A 591 19.26 0.95 5.29
CA THR A 591 20.16 1.42 4.22
C THR A 591 19.77 2.79 3.66
N ARG A 592 18.61 3.33 4.03
CA ARG A 592 18.04 4.54 3.42
C ARG A 592 18.32 5.83 4.15
N THR A 593 18.68 5.77 5.43
CA THR A 593 19.03 6.92 6.26
C THR A 593 20.41 7.52 5.92
N GLN A 594 21.32 6.72 5.32
CA GLN A 594 22.62 7.23 4.83
C GLN A 594 22.49 8.11 3.58
N THR A 595 21.52 7.85 2.69
CA THR A 595 21.29 8.61 1.44
C THR A 595 20.74 10.02 1.69
N PHE A 596 20.06 10.23 2.82
CA PHE A 596 19.61 11.56 3.27
C PHE A 596 20.79 12.51 3.53
N SER A 597 21.85 12.02 4.15
CA SER A 597 23.00 12.85 4.56
C SER A 597 23.87 13.34 3.38
N THR A 598 23.89 12.61 2.26
CA THR A 598 24.70 12.91 1.08
C THR A 598 24.00 13.84 0.09
N LEU A 599 22.67 13.79 -0.05
CA LEU A 599 21.91 14.67 -0.96
C LEU A 599 21.77 16.10 -0.44
N ALA A 600 21.55 16.29 0.87
CA ALA A 600 21.43 17.63 1.48
C ALA A 600 22.71 18.48 1.38
N ASN A 601 23.88 17.86 1.27
CA ASN A 601 25.15 18.56 1.10
C ASN A 601 25.33 19.13 -0.33
N ASN A 602 24.61 18.63 -1.33
CA ASN A 602 24.79 19.03 -2.73
C ASN A 602 23.79 20.11 -3.22
N THR A 603 22.65 20.31 -2.55
CA THR A 603 21.56 21.19 -3.05
C THR A 603 21.64 22.64 -2.56
N ILE A 604 22.51 22.96 -1.60
CA ILE A 604 22.59 24.29 -0.95
C ILE A 604 23.41 25.32 -1.78
N SER A 605 23.94 24.96 -2.98
CA SER A 605 24.95 25.77 -3.67
C SER A 605 24.50 26.59 -4.91
N THR A 606 23.21 26.73 -5.24
CA THR A 606 22.78 27.47 -6.45
C THR A 606 22.13 28.84 -6.14
N PRO A 607 22.62 29.95 -6.74
CA PRO A 607 22.00 31.27 -6.59
C PRO A 607 20.89 31.48 -7.65
N VAL A 608 19.72 31.99 -7.23
CA VAL A 608 18.57 32.27 -8.11
C VAL A 608 18.63 33.72 -8.60
N SER A 609 18.67 33.90 -9.93
CA SER A 609 18.58 35.21 -10.59
C SER A 609 17.27 35.35 -11.38
N SER A 610 16.21 35.86 -10.76
CA SER A 610 15.13 36.62 -11.42
C SER A 610 14.07 37.05 -10.38
N GLY A 611 13.52 38.25 -10.54
CA GLY A 611 12.71 38.96 -9.53
C GLY A 611 11.29 38.42 -9.29
N ARG A 612 11.16 37.19 -8.78
CA ARG A 612 9.93 36.60 -8.24
C ARG A 612 10.18 36.21 -6.78
N SER A 613 9.15 36.17 -5.93
CA SER A 613 9.37 36.01 -4.49
C SER A 613 10.12 34.73 -4.18
N LEU A 614 11.22 34.90 -3.43
CA LEU A 614 12.26 33.90 -3.19
C LEU A 614 11.73 32.60 -2.57
N LEU A 615 10.52 32.64 -2.02
CA LEU A 615 9.89 31.62 -1.21
C LEU A 615 9.19 30.52 -1.98
N GLY A 616 8.50 30.83 -3.09
CA GLY A 616 7.94 29.78 -3.94
C GLY A 616 9.02 28.91 -4.59
N ALA A 617 10.16 29.52 -4.92
CA ALA A 617 11.31 28.84 -5.52
C ALA A 617 12.21 28.14 -4.48
N GLN A 618 12.47 28.74 -3.31
CA GLN A 618 13.25 28.10 -2.25
C GLN A 618 12.47 27.00 -1.52
N ALA A 619 11.17 27.18 -1.26
CA ALA A 619 10.33 26.08 -0.78
C ALA A 619 10.32 24.96 -1.82
N GLY A 620 10.07 25.27 -3.10
CA GLY A 620 10.13 24.31 -4.21
C GLY A 620 11.44 23.50 -4.27
N LEU A 621 12.61 24.15 -4.12
CA LEU A 621 13.94 23.52 -4.18
C LEU A 621 14.32 22.71 -2.92
N THR A 622 13.93 23.18 -1.73
CA THR A 622 14.13 22.43 -0.49
C THR A 622 13.17 21.22 -0.42
N LEU A 623 11.97 21.35 -0.99
CA LEU A 623 10.97 20.29 -1.17
C LEU A 623 11.32 19.31 -2.31
N THR A 624 12.02 19.71 -3.39
CA THR A 624 12.45 18.77 -4.45
C THR A 624 13.61 17.85 -4.03
N GLY A 625 14.47 18.30 -3.10
CA GLY A 625 15.45 17.42 -2.46
C GLY A 625 14.79 16.33 -1.63
N LEU A 626 13.72 16.69 -0.91
CA LEU A 626 12.91 15.78 -0.08
C LEU A 626 11.93 14.93 -0.92
N ALA A 627 11.57 15.37 -2.13
CA ALA A 627 10.70 14.65 -3.07
C ALA A 627 11.28 13.33 -3.60
N SER A 628 12.60 13.18 -3.56
CA SER A 628 13.29 11.93 -3.94
C SER A 628 13.05 10.76 -2.97
N LEU A 629 12.30 10.99 -1.88
CA LEU A 629 12.03 10.02 -0.81
C LEU A 629 10.77 9.17 -1.01
N GLY A 630 9.80 9.60 -1.83
CA GLY A 630 8.53 8.88 -2.01
C GLY A 630 8.58 7.71 -2.98
N ILE A 631 9.42 7.82 -4.00
CA ILE A 631 9.49 6.84 -5.10
C ILE A 631 10.24 5.55 -4.69
N ILE A 632 10.94 5.57 -3.55
CA ILE A 632 11.79 4.45 -3.11
C ILE A 632 11.02 3.52 -2.13
N ALA A 633 9.95 3.97 -1.47
CA ALA A 633 9.28 3.29 -0.36
C ALA A 633 8.00 2.53 -0.78
N GLY A 634 8.10 1.23 -1.00
CA GLY A 634 6.91 0.38 -1.14
C GLY A 634 6.26 0.14 0.23
N GLY A 635 5.19 0.89 0.53
CA GLY A 635 4.30 0.70 1.68
C GLY A 635 3.35 1.90 1.88
N PRO A 636 2.04 1.70 2.18
CA PRO A 636 1.02 2.77 2.13
C PRO A 636 1.29 3.95 3.07
N ALA A 637 1.93 3.73 4.22
CA ALA A 637 2.19 4.78 5.23
C ALA A 637 3.39 5.69 4.90
N LEU A 638 4.32 5.22 4.06
CA LEU A 638 5.53 5.98 3.65
C LEU A 638 5.30 6.87 2.41
N TRP A 639 4.27 6.57 1.61
CA TRP A 639 3.81 7.45 0.53
C TRP A 639 3.31 8.79 1.07
N LEU A 640 2.87 8.85 2.32
CA LEU A 640 2.14 9.97 2.91
C LEU A 640 3.05 11.13 3.33
N GLY A 641 4.21 10.83 3.92
CA GLY A 641 5.22 11.85 4.24
C GLY A 641 5.87 12.46 3.00
N ALA A 642 6.06 11.67 1.93
CA ALA A 642 6.74 12.10 0.71
C ALA A 642 5.81 12.69 -0.37
N ALA A 643 4.57 12.19 -0.49
CA ALA A 643 3.55 12.79 -1.35
C ALA A 643 3.15 14.19 -0.87
N ALA A 644 3.29 14.47 0.42
CA ALA A 644 3.04 15.81 0.97
C ALA A 644 4.08 16.84 0.54
N VAL A 645 5.34 16.41 0.52
CA VAL A 645 6.51 17.17 0.10
C VAL A 645 6.51 17.37 -1.42
N LEU A 646 6.19 16.31 -2.19
CA LEU A 646 6.01 16.35 -3.65
C LEU A 646 4.79 17.18 -4.05
N GLY A 647 3.67 16.98 -3.36
CA GLY A 647 2.39 17.64 -3.61
C GLY A 647 2.49 19.13 -3.46
N VAL A 648 3.03 19.65 -2.35
CA VAL A 648 3.21 21.10 -2.15
C VAL A 648 4.23 21.69 -3.15
N GLY A 649 5.33 20.98 -3.46
CA GLY A 649 6.33 21.43 -4.43
C GLY A 649 5.82 21.51 -5.87
N LEU A 650 5.11 20.48 -6.35
CA LEU A 650 4.49 20.44 -7.67
C LEU A 650 3.30 21.40 -7.77
N PHE A 651 2.51 21.51 -6.71
CA PHE A 651 1.33 22.37 -6.66
C PHE A 651 1.68 23.87 -6.64
N ILE A 652 2.73 24.26 -5.89
CA ILE A 652 3.25 25.64 -5.89
C ILE A 652 3.93 25.97 -7.23
N HIS A 653 4.64 25.02 -7.85
CA HIS A 653 5.22 25.21 -9.18
C HIS A 653 4.13 25.39 -10.25
N ASN A 654 3.03 24.62 -10.18
CA ASN A 654 1.92 24.66 -11.12
C ASN A 654 1.01 25.90 -10.99
N ILE A 655 0.94 26.56 -9.83
CA ILE A 655 0.12 27.77 -9.62
C ILE A 655 0.90 29.07 -9.91
N ILE A 656 2.22 29.10 -9.71
CA ILE A 656 3.03 30.32 -9.93
C ILE A 656 3.26 30.61 -11.42
N GLU A 657 3.03 29.64 -12.31
CA GLU A 657 3.28 29.77 -13.76
C GLU A 657 2.08 30.21 -14.61
N ASP A 658 0.88 30.39 -14.07
CA ASP A 658 -0.29 30.53 -14.94
C ASP A 658 -0.50 31.96 -15.47
N ASP A 659 -0.16 32.16 -16.75
CA ASP A 659 -0.93 33.01 -17.67
C ASP A 659 -0.86 32.36 -19.07
N SER A 660 -1.92 31.63 -19.42
CA SER A 660 -2.36 31.19 -20.76
C SER A 660 -2.01 29.77 -21.26
N GLN A 661 -3.10 29.02 -21.51
CA GLN A 661 -3.32 27.88 -22.41
C GLN A 661 -2.24 26.79 -22.45
N ASP A 662 -2.35 25.80 -21.57
CA ASP A 662 -2.99 24.51 -21.89
C ASP A 662 -2.68 23.52 -20.75
N ILE A 663 -3.60 23.47 -19.78
CA ILE A 663 -3.49 22.58 -18.61
C ILE A 663 -3.50 21.10 -19.06
N GLN A 664 -4.09 20.82 -20.22
CA GLN A 664 -4.15 19.48 -20.79
C GLN A 664 -2.79 19.06 -21.35
N GLU A 665 -2.12 19.87 -22.19
CA GLU A 665 -0.79 19.52 -22.75
C GLU A 665 0.29 19.28 -21.68
N LYS A 666 0.26 20.00 -20.56
CA LYS A 666 1.23 19.80 -19.46
C LYS A 666 0.87 18.60 -18.57
N SER A 667 -0.43 18.35 -18.34
CA SER A 667 -0.90 17.10 -17.72
C SER A 667 -0.57 15.89 -18.58
N ASP A 668 -0.68 16.02 -19.90
CA ASP A 668 -0.35 15.00 -20.89
C ASP A 668 1.17 14.80 -21.01
N LEU A 669 1.99 15.82 -20.74
CA LEU A 669 3.46 15.69 -20.66
C LEU A 669 3.90 14.93 -19.39
N VAL A 670 3.17 15.10 -18.28
CA VAL A 670 3.37 14.34 -17.04
C VAL A 670 2.81 12.92 -17.19
N GLY A 671 1.65 12.75 -17.83
CA GLY A 671 1.12 11.46 -18.29
C GLY A 671 2.08 10.74 -19.25
N LYS A 672 2.76 11.46 -20.15
CA LYS A 672 3.86 10.98 -21.02
C LYS A 672 5.08 10.47 -20.26
N LYS A 673 5.41 11.08 -19.11
CA LYS A 673 6.54 10.68 -18.26
C LYS A 673 6.17 9.58 -17.26
N MET A 674 4.88 9.35 -17.04
CA MET A 674 4.33 8.37 -16.09
C MET A 674 3.58 7.21 -16.75
N GLY A 675 3.38 7.24 -18.07
CA GLY A 675 2.82 6.15 -18.88
C GLY A 675 1.28 6.03 -18.88
N ILE A 676 0.52 7.13 -18.92
CA ILE A 676 -0.96 7.09 -18.86
C ILE A 676 -1.61 7.98 -19.95
N GLY A 677 -2.17 7.38 -21.03
CA GLY A 677 -3.32 7.93 -21.83
C GLY A 677 -3.24 7.98 -23.39
N GLY A 678 -4.23 7.36 -24.08
CA GLY A 678 -5.03 7.80 -25.27
C GLY A 678 -4.42 8.13 -26.66
N ASP A 679 -5.25 8.00 -27.73
CA ASP A 679 -4.96 8.34 -29.15
C ASP A 679 -4.18 9.68 -29.33
N PHE A 680 -3.01 9.61 -29.97
CA PHE A 680 -2.01 10.70 -30.08
C PHE A 680 -1.85 11.15 -31.55
N ILE A 681 -1.94 12.46 -31.86
CA ILE A 681 -1.64 13.03 -33.20
C ILE A 681 -0.75 14.27 -33.06
N TYR A 682 0.37 14.33 -33.78
CA TYR A 682 1.35 15.43 -33.71
C TYR A 682 1.78 15.92 -35.10
N GLN A 683 1.88 17.24 -35.33
CA GLN A 683 2.32 17.85 -36.60
C GLN A 683 3.20 19.09 -36.40
N LYS A 684 4.27 19.24 -37.20
CA LYS A 684 5.13 20.44 -37.23
C LYS A 684 5.51 20.86 -38.65
N ASN A 685 5.59 22.17 -38.85
CA ASN A 685 6.03 22.81 -40.10
C ASN A 685 7.31 23.62 -39.84
N GLY A 686 8.43 23.16 -40.38
CA GLY A 686 9.73 23.82 -40.29
C GLY A 686 10.09 24.67 -41.51
N GLN A 687 11.24 25.35 -41.41
CA GLN A 687 11.85 26.04 -42.55
C GLN A 687 12.46 25.04 -43.56
N ASN A 688 12.94 25.52 -44.71
CA ASN A 688 13.61 24.72 -45.76
C ASN A 688 12.85 23.46 -46.22
N SER A 689 11.52 23.55 -46.30
CA SER A 689 10.63 22.45 -46.72
C SER A 689 10.52 21.28 -45.73
N TYR A 690 10.90 21.48 -44.46
CA TYR A 690 10.72 20.47 -43.42
C TYR A 690 9.27 20.41 -42.93
N ARG A 691 8.69 19.21 -42.91
CA ARG A 691 7.33 18.90 -42.46
C ARG A 691 7.39 17.57 -41.71
N TYR A 692 6.64 17.45 -40.61
CA TYR A 692 6.65 16.25 -39.78
C TYR A 692 5.27 15.93 -39.19
N PHE A 693 4.92 14.63 -39.14
CA PHE A 693 3.64 14.09 -38.66
C PHE A 693 3.83 12.75 -37.93
N VAL A 694 3.13 12.56 -36.81
CA VAL A 694 3.00 11.27 -36.10
C VAL A 694 1.55 11.03 -35.69
N HIS A 695 1.11 9.77 -35.69
CA HIS A 695 -0.15 9.34 -35.10
C HIS A 695 -0.01 7.97 -34.41
N ASP A 696 -0.30 7.90 -33.11
CA ASP A 696 -0.25 6.68 -32.29
C ASP A 696 -1.63 6.34 -31.72
N ASN A 697 -1.94 5.06 -31.61
CA ASN A 697 -3.14 4.53 -30.97
C ASN A 697 -2.75 3.44 -29.95
N ASP A 698 -2.98 3.71 -28.67
CA ASP A 698 -2.88 2.73 -27.56
C ASP A 698 -4.30 2.22 -27.24
N SER A 699 -4.64 1.03 -27.72
CA SER A 699 -6.02 0.53 -27.81
C SER A 699 -6.69 0.15 -26.47
N ASN A 700 -6.12 0.54 -25.33
CA ASN A 700 -6.59 0.12 -24.01
C ASN A 700 -7.76 0.94 -23.44
N TYR A 701 -8.25 1.97 -24.13
CA TYR A 701 -9.22 2.90 -23.51
C TYR A 701 -10.47 3.27 -24.29
N GLN A 702 -10.63 2.98 -25.59
CA GLN A 702 -11.92 3.15 -26.27
C GLN A 702 -12.20 2.07 -27.31
N ASN A 703 -13.37 1.44 -27.17
CA ASN A 703 -13.95 0.48 -28.11
C ASN A 703 -14.48 1.16 -29.39
N GLU A 704 -13.64 1.93 -30.11
CA GLU A 704 -14.03 2.61 -31.36
C GLU A 704 -13.02 2.37 -32.49
N LEU A 705 -13.50 2.39 -33.74
CA LEU A 705 -12.70 2.20 -34.95
C LEU A 705 -11.95 3.49 -35.32
N VAL A 706 -10.63 3.41 -35.48
CA VAL A 706 -9.81 4.57 -35.87
C VAL A 706 -9.88 4.81 -37.38
N ASN A 707 -10.29 6.01 -37.78
CA ASN A 707 -10.33 6.45 -39.19
C ASN A 707 -9.83 7.89 -39.31
N TYR A 708 -8.55 8.04 -39.64
CA TYR A 708 -7.87 9.32 -39.77
C TYR A 708 -7.59 9.65 -41.25
N ARG A 709 -7.80 10.92 -41.63
CA ARG A 709 -7.42 11.45 -42.95
C ARG A 709 -6.85 12.85 -42.83
N ASN A 710 -5.73 13.09 -43.50
CA ASN A 710 -5.09 14.40 -43.55
C ASN A 710 -4.47 14.71 -44.92
N ASN A 711 -4.36 16.00 -45.22
CA ASN A 711 -3.69 16.50 -46.42
C ASN A 711 -2.36 17.17 -46.05
N PHE A 712 -1.26 16.63 -46.57
CA PHE A 712 0.09 17.04 -46.26
C PHE A 712 0.70 17.85 -47.42
N GLN A 713 1.04 19.12 -47.18
CA GLN A 713 1.60 19.98 -48.22
C GLN A 713 3.10 19.79 -48.34
N ILE A 714 3.55 19.43 -49.55
CA ILE A 714 4.98 19.29 -49.88
C ILE A 714 5.43 20.46 -50.75
N ASP A 715 6.47 21.15 -50.29
CA ASP A 715 7.03 22.32 -50.98
C ASP A 715 7.89 21.90 -52.18
N SER A 716 7.99 22.78 -53.19
CA SER A 716 8.84 22.54 -54.36
C SER A 716 10.32 22.46 -54.00
N GLY A 717 11.02 21.47 -54.58
CA GLY A 717 12.43 21.23 -54.30
C GLY A 717 12.72 20.48 -52.99
N THR A 718 11.70 19.84 -52.39
CA THR A 718 11.88 18.91 -51.26
C THR A 718 12.69 17.69 -51.73
N PRO A 719 13.85 17.37 -51.11
CA PRO A 719 14.68 16.24 -51.52
C PRO A 719 14.06 14.88 -51.24
N TYR A 720 13.44 14.67 -50.07
CA TYR A 720 12.87 13.38 -49.70
C TYR A 720 11.54 13.53 -48.94
N LEU A 721 10.62 12.59 -49.17
CA LEU A 721 9.45 12.30 -48.34
C LEU A 721 9.58 10.87 -47.82
N TYR A 722 9.23 10.64 -46.56
CA TYR A 722 9.22 9.30 -46.00
C TYR A 722 8.02 9.03 -45.09
N ALA A 723 7.65 7.76 -44.94
CA ALA A 723 6.63 7.31 -43.99
C ALA A 723 6.94 5.90 -43.45
N VAL A 724 6.53 5.61 -42.22
CA VAL A 724 6.67 4.29 -41.58
C VAL A 724 5.46 3.98 -40.70
N LEU A 725 5.05 2.70 -40.66
CA LEU A 725 3.98 2.19 -39.81
C LEU A 725 4.45 0.96 -39.01
N THR A 726 4.32 1.03 -37.70
CA THR A 726 4.75 0.00 -36.72
C THR A 726 3.68 -0.25 -35.66
N GLN A 727 3.79 -1.33 -34.89
CA GLN A 727 2.80 -1.71 -33.87
C GLN A 727 2.75 -0.72 -32.69
N ASN A 728 3.88 -0.10 -32.34
CA ASN A 728 3.96 0.99 -31.37
C ASN A 728 5.34 1.67 -31.50
N ASP A 729 5.58 2.73 -30.72
CA ASP A 729 6.81 3.53 -30.79
C ASP A 729 8.09 2.76 -30.37
N ASN A 730 7.96 1.58 -29.76
CA ASN A 730 9.07 0.72 -29.34
C ASN A 730 9.22 -0.56 -30.18
N SER A 731 8.38 -0.76 -31.19
CA SER A 731 8.39 -1.94 -32.05
C SER A 731 8.73 -1.61 -33.50
N ILE A 732 9.32 -2.59 -34.19
CA ILE A 732 9.53 -2.63 -35.65
C ILE A 732 8.48 -3.49 -36.36
N ASP A 733 7.64 -4.18 -35.58
CA ASP A 733 6.64 -5.10 -36.08
C ASP A 733 5.53 -4.33 -36.77
N PHE A 734 4.97 -4.93 -37.82
CA PHE A 734 3.87 -4.33 -38.56
C PHE A 734 2.54 -4.54 -37.79
N PRO A 735 1.72 -3.49 -37.58
CA PRO A 735 0.45 -3.60 -36.86
C PRO A 735 -0.58 -4.34 -37.73
N VAL A 736 -0.79 -5.64 -37.45
CA VAL A 736 -1.73 -6.47 -38.20
C VAL A 736 -3.16 -5.95 -38.00
N GLY A 737 -3.70 -5.31 -39.03
CA GLY A 737 -5.04 -4.73 -39.02
C GLY A 737 -5.08 -3.24 -39.35
N ALA A 738 -3.98 -2.51 -39.13
CA ALA A 738 -3.90 -1.09 -39.46
C ALA A 738 -3.49 -0.85 -40.93
N ILE A 739 -4.20 0.04 -41.60
CA ILE A 739 -4.06 0.37 -43.03
C ILE A 739 -3.65 1.82 -43.22
N LEU A 740 -2.38 2.06 -43.57
CA LEU A 740 -1.84 3.35 -44.01
C LEU A 740 -1.86 3.43 -45.55
N ASN A 741 -2.49 4.48 -46.08
CA ASN A 741 -2.43 4.84 -47.50
C ASN A 741 -1.87 6.25 -47.68
N VAL A 742 -1.01 6.41 -48.68
CA VAL A 742 -0.42 7.69 -49.10
C VAL A 742 -0.63 7.86 -50.61
N GLN A 743 -1.20 9.00 -51.02
CA GLN A 743 -1.51 9.35 -52.41
C GLN A 743 -0.86 10.68 -52.83
N ALA A 744 -0.20 10.68 -53.98
CA ALA A 744 0.39 11.87 -54.61
C ALA A 744 -0.66 12.82 -55.20
N PRO A 745 -0.31 14.10 -55.43
CA PRO A 745 -1.20 15.08 -56.06
C PRO A 745 -1.71 14.68 -57.45
N ASP A 746 -0.95 13.88 -58.21
CA ASP A 746 -1.36 13.39 -59.54
C ASP A 746 -2.28 12.15 -59.49
N GLY A 747 -2.61 11.68 -58.29
CA GLY A 747 -3.47 10.52 -58.05
C GLY A 747 -2.72 9.19 -57.85
N THR A 748 -1.39 9.17 -57.94
CA THR A 748 -0.58 7.95 -57.73
C THR A 748 -0.68 7.46 -56.29
N ASN A 749 -1.02 6.18 -56.09
CA ASN A 749 -1.15 5.54 -54.77
C ASN A 749 0.03 4.61 -54.48
N TYR A 750 0.58 4.68 -53.27
CA TYR A 750 1.76 3.91 -52.85
C TYR A 750 1.42 2.69 -51.97
N ASN A 751 0.21 2.16 -52.08
CA ASN A 751 -0.31 1.05 -51.27
C ASN A 751 0.03 -0.36 -51.79
N HIS A 752 1.09 -0.47 -52.60
CA HIS A 752 1.67 -1.73 -53.06
C HIS A 752 3.18 -1.61 -53.13
N ASP A 753 3.89 -2.73 -53.22
CA ASP A 753 5.34 -2.73 -53.29
C ASP A 753 5.84 -2.02 -54.56
N ILE A 754 6.69 -1.01 -54.39
CA ILE A 754 7.29 -0.21 -55.45
C ILE A 754 8.79 -0.14 -55.19
N GLN A 755 9.60 -0.38 -56.22
CA GLN A 755 11.03 -0.13 -56.19
C GLN A 755 11.46 0.34 -57.58
N ASP A 756 11.37 1.65 -57.81
CA ASP A 756 11.81 2.30 -59.06
C ASP A 756 12.97 3.27 -58.80
N GLU A 757 13.34 4.06 -59.83
CA GLU A 757 14.48 4.99 -59.78
C GLU A 757 14.30 6.14 -58.78
N ASN A 758 13.07 6.41 -58.29
CA ASN A 758 12.77 7.51 -57.38
C ASN A 758 11.88 7.15 -56.18
N SER A 759 11.23 5.98 -56.16
CA SER A 759 10.28 5.59 -55.11
C SER A 759 10.52 4.18 -54.61
N LEU A 760 10.54 4.03 -53.29
CA LEU A 760 10.55 2.75 -52.58
C LEU A 760 9.34 2.68 -51.65
N ALA A 761 8.40 1.79 -51.93
CA ALA A 761 7.28 1.47 -51.04
C ALA A 761 7.36 -0.01 -50.66
N ILE A 762 7.33 -0.30 -49.37
CA ILE A 762 7.22 -1.65 -48.82
C ILE A 762 5.88 -1.75 -48.12
N THR A 763 5.09 -2.74 -48.53
CA THR A 763 3.73 -2.92 -48.03
C THR A 763 3.56 -4.27 -47.35
N SER A 764 2.64 -4.32 -46.39
CA SER A 764 2.20 -5.55 -45.75
C SER A 764 0.68 -5.54 -45.71
N ASN A 765 0.03 -6.59 -46.21
CA ASN A 765 -1.43 -6.71 -46.25
C ASN A 765 -2.14 -5.48 -46.87
N SER A 766 -1.60 -4.93 -47.97
CA SER A 766 -2.11 -3.72 -48.67
C SER A 766 -2.05 -2.42 -47.86
N SER A 767 -1.23 -2.37 -46.82
CA SER A 767 -0.92 -1.19 -46.01
C SER A 767 0.56 -0.83 -46.16
N ILE A 768 0.87 0.47 -46.18
CA ILE A 768 2.26 0.94 -46.23
C ILE A 768 2.94 0.62 -44.89
N ARG A 769 4.00 -0.19 -44.94
CA ARG A 769 4.91 -0.40 -43.82
C ARG A 769 6.04 0.63 -43.83
N CYS A 770 6.59 0.91 -45.01
CA CYS A 770 7.64 1.90 -45.22
C CYS A 770 7.50 2.55 -46.60
N LEU A 771 7.77 3.86 -46.69
CA LEU A 771 7.78 4.64 -47.93
C LEU A 771 8.98 5.60 -47.93
N ILE A 772 9.72 5.65 -49.03
CA ILE A 772 10.69 6.71 -49.37
C ILE A 772 10.40 7.18 -50.79
N ILE A 773 10.33 8.49 -50.97
CA ILE A 773 10.24 9.13 -52.28
C ILE A 773 11.36 10.16 -52.39
N ASN A 774 12.21 10.00 -53.40
CA ASN A 774 13.23 10.97 -53.79
C ASN A 774 12.60 12.01 -54.74
N ASN A 775 12.84 13.28 -54.46
CA ASN A 775 12.25 14.44 -55.15
C ASN A 775 10.71 14.34 -55.29
N PRO A 776 9.95 14.24 -54.19
CA PRO A 776 8.50 14.14 -54.23
C PRO A 776 7.86 15.31 -54.98
N GLN A 777 6.75 15.04 -55.67
CA GLN A 777 5.95 16.07 -56.33
C GLN A 777 5.49 17.13 -55.31
N SER A 778 5.67 18.40 -55.66
CA SER A 778 5.12 19.49 -54.84
C SER A 778 3.60 19.54 -54.93
N GLY A 779 2.93 19.78 -53.81
CA GLY A 779 1.48 19.87 -53.75
C GLY A 779 0.89 19.12 -52.55
N SER A 780 -0.42 18.92 -52.59
CA SER A 780 -1.18 18.29 -51.51
C SER A 780 -1.18 16.76 -51.63
N TRP A 781 -0.51 16.08 -50.71
CA TRP A 781 -0.51 14.63 -50.59
C TRP A 781 -1.61 14.18 -49.62
N ASN A 782 -2.34 13.13 -49.96
CA ASN A 782 -3.42 12.60 -49.11
C ASN A 782 -2.90 11.42 -48.29
N ILE A 783 -3.05 11.49 -46.98
CA ILE A 783 -2.66 10.43 -46.04
C ILE A 783 -3.93 9.94 -45.32
N SER A 784 -4.13 8.63 -45.27
CA SER A 784 -5.22 8.04 -44.48
C SER A 784 -4.75 6.81 -43.71
N ILE A 785 -5.22 6.70 -42.46
CA ILE A 785 -4.95 5.57 -41.57
C ILE A 785 -6.29 5.02 -41.09
N ASN A 786 -6.50 3.72 -41.26
CA ASN A 786 -7.66 3.02 -40.70
C ASN A 786 -7.19 1.85 -39.85
N ALA A 787 -7.64 1.76 -38.59
CA ALA A 787 -7.33 0.63 -37.72
C ALA A 787 -8.61 0.12 -37.02
N PRO A 788 -8.87 -1.21 -37.02
CA PRO A 788 -9.95 -1.80 -36.24
C PRO A 788 -9.80 -1.57 -34.74
N GLU A 789 -10.93 -1.66 -34.03
CA GLU A 789 -10.98 -1.66 -32.57
C GLU A 789 -9.99 -2.68 -31.99
N GLY A 790 -9.16 -2.26 -31.03
CA GLY A 790 -8.16 -3.10 -30.38
C GLY A 790 -6.79 -3.16 -31.05
N VAL A 791 -6.59 -2.59 -32.25
CA VAL A 791 -5.30 -2.62 -32.96
C VAL A 791 -4.42 -1.43 -32.59
N GLU A 792 -3.34 -1.69 -31.86
CA GLU A 792 -2.28 -0.71 -31.56
C GLU A 792 -1.43 -0.40 -32.79
N PHE A 793 -1.08 0.87 -33.00
CA PHE A 793 -0.14 1.28 -34.05
C PHE A 793 0.60 2.59 -33.72
N HIS A 794 1.75 2.78 -34.37
CA HIS A 794 2.54 4.01 -34.45
C HIS A 794 2.83 4.34 -35.92
N CYS A 795 2.36 5.49 -36.40
CA CYS A 795 2.57 5.96 -37.77
C CYS A 795 3.38 7.25 -37.77
N GLU A 796 4.43 7.32 -38.59
CA GLU A 796 5.31 8.48 -38.72
C GLU A 796 5.48 8.86 -40.19
N LEU A 797 5.48 10.16 -40.50
CA LEU A 797 5.69 10.71 -41.85
C LEU A 797 6.43 12.05 -41.79
N GLY A 798 7.41 12.25 -42.67
CA GLY A 798 8.19 13.49 -42.69
C GLY A 798 8.86 13.78 -44.02
N THR A 799 9.28 15.03 -44.21
CA THR A 799 10.16 15.44 -45.32
C THR A 799 11.57 15.70 -44.82
N VAL A 800 12.56 15.66 -45.71
CA VAL A 800 13.93 16.11 -45.40
C VAL A 800 14.09 17.52 -45.94
N PRO A 801 14.64 18.48 -45.17
CA PRO A 801 14.90 19.83 -45.68
C PRO A 801 15.99 19.86 -46.77
N SER A 802 15.92 20.85 -47.66
CA SER A 802 16.83 20.96 -48.81
C SER A 802 18.23 21.49 -48.49
N LYS A 803 18.41 22.14 -47.33
CA LYS A 803 19.67 22.74 -46.86
C LYS A 803 19.72 22.70 -45.34
N ASP A 804 20.94 22.77 -44.81
CA ASP A 804 21.23 22.88 -43.37
C ASP A 804 20.40 21.85 -42.58
N VAL A 805 20.49 20.58 -42.99
CA VAL A 805 19.48 19.57 -42.68
C VAL A 805 19.26 19.43 -41.17
N PHE A 806 20.35 19.19 -40.44
CA PHE A 806 20.31 19.03 -39.00
C PHE A 806 19.94 20.32 -38.26
N ASP A 807 20.49 21.46 -38.67
CA ASP A 807 20.23 22.74 -38.03
C ASP A 807 18.78 23.18 -38.25
N THR A 808 18.24 22.99 -39.45
CA THR A 808 16.84 23.29 -39.78
C THR A 808 15.89 22.43 -38.95
N ILE A 809 16.18 21.13 -38.84
CA ILE A 809 15.39 20.21 -38.02
C ILE A 809 15.48 20.67 -36.56
N ALA A 810 16.69 20.79 -36.00
CA ALA A 810 16.92 21.19 -34.62
C ALA A 810 16.27 22.55 -34.28
N ASP A 811 16.40 23.55 -35.15
CA ASP A 811 15.86 24.88 -34.94
C ASP A 811 14.32 24.89 -35.04
N THR A 812 13.72 24.04 -35.88
CA THR A 812 12.26 23.84 -35.90
C THR A 812 11.72 23.41 -34.53
N TYR A 813 12.54 22.70 -33.73
CA TYR A 813 12.20 22.29 -32.36
C TYR A 813 12.69 23.27 -31.28
N LYS A 814 13.65 24.16 -31.54
CA LYS A 814 14.18 25.13 -30.55
C LYS A 814 13.33 26.40 -30.33
N VAL A 815 12.41 26.75 -31.23
CA VAL A 815 11.69 28.05 -31.17
C VAL A 815 10.72 28.18 -29.98
N GLN A 816 10.46 27.10 -29.23
CA GLN A 816 9.62 27.13 -28.01
C GLN A 816 10.35 26.58 -26.78
N GLY A 817 11.33 27.32 -26.25
CA GLY A 817 11.72 27.29 -24.83
C GLY A 817 12.32 26.00 -24.23
N ASP A 818 12.33 24.88 -24.93
CA ASP A 818 12.82 23.62 -24.41
C ASP A 818 14.32 23.43 -24.63
N ALA A 819 14.96 22.81 -23.63
CA ALA A 819 16.37 22.46 -23.65
C ALA A 819 16.70 21.57 -24.86
N ILE A 820 17.84 21.88 -25.49
CA ILE A 820 18.42 21.16 -26.64
C ILE A 820 18.57 19.64 -26.40
N ASP A 821 18.48 19.20 -25.13
CA ASP A 821 18.69 17.82 -24.69
C ASP A 821 17.50 16.86 -24.92
N GLN A 822 16.35 17.30 -25.47
CA GLN A 822 15.19 16.44 -25.79
C GLN A 822 14.89 16.24 -27.29
N LEU A 823 15.83 16.55 -28.18
CA LEU A 823 15.69 16.24 -29.61
C LEU A 823 15.98 14.74 -29.85
N VAL A 824 14.93 13.91 -29.91
CA VAL A 824 14.99 12.69 -30.76
C VAL A 824 14.80 13.18 -32.19
N PRO A 825 15.78 13.07 -33.10
CA PRO A 825 15.52 13.28 -34.51
C PRO A 825 14.53 12.18 -34.97
N PRO A 826 13.44 12.53 -35.67
CA PRO A 826 12.40 11.59 -36.10
C PRO A 826 12.80 10.60 -37.22
N PHE A 827 13.96 9.97 -37.10
CA PHE A 827 14.56 9.21 -38.22
C PHE A 827 14.92 7.76 -37.87
N THR A 828 14.65 7.29 -36.65
CA THR A 828 15.06 5.95 -36.19
C THR A 828 14.06 4.85 -36.55
N GLY A 829 12.78 5.18 -36.74
CA GLY A 829 11.78 4.19 -37.16
C GLY A 829 12.00 3.68 -38.59
N ILE A 830 12.44 4.54 -39.51
CA ILE A 830 12.58 4.19 -40.92
C ILE A 830 13.85 3.39 -41.24
N THR A 831 14.97 3.68 -40.56
CA THR A 831 16.23 2.93 -40.74
C THR A 831 16.04 1.47 -40.37
N ASP A 832 15.37 1.21 -39.24
CA ASP A 832 15.17 -0.14 -38.74
C ASP A 832 14.10 -0.89 -39.57
N ALA A 833 13.01 -0.22 -39.97
CA ALA A 833 11.95 -0.81 -40.80
C ALA A 833 12.42 -1.20 -42.23
N ILE A 834 13.34 -0.44 -42.83
CA ILE A 834 13.92 -0.75 -44.16
C ILE A 834 14.87 -1.94 -44.09
N LEU A 835 15.66 -2.04 -43.02
CA LEU A 835 16.68 -3.08 -42.83
C LEU A 835 16.10 -4.47 -42.54
N ILE A 836 14.85 -4.56 -42.07
CA ILE A 836 14.14 -5.84 -41.84
C ILE A 836 13.55 -6.41 -43.13
N GLY A 837 13.24 -5.54 -44.10
CA GLY A 837 12.60 -5.93 -45.36
C GLY A 837 13.55 -6.37 -46.46
N ASN A 838 14.84 -6.00 -46.40
CA ASN A 838 15.81 -6.29 -47.44
C ASN A 838 17.22 -6.49 -46.89
N GLN A 839 17.99 -7.39 -47.50
CA GLN A 839 19.45 -7.35 -47.38
C GLN A 839 19.93 -5.99 -47.94
N THR A 840 20.78 -5.28 -47.17
CA THR A 840 21.31 -3.94 -47.48
C THR A 840 21.84 -3.77 -48.91
N ASP A 841 22.28 -4.87 -49.51
CA ASP A 841 22.87 -4.91 -50.84
C ASP A 841 21.88 -4.57 -51.97
N ASN A 842 20.58 -4.82 -51.79
CA ASN A 842 19.54 -4.70 -52.84
C ASN A 842 18.77 -3.36 -52.85
N LEU A 843 19.11 -2.40 -52.00
CA LEU A 843 18.44 -1.09 -51.99
C LEU A 843 18.88 -0.21 -53.17
N PRO A 844 17.97 0.59 -53.78
CA PRO A 844 18.32 1.59 -54.78
C PRO A 844 19.26 2.66 -54.21
N THR A 845 20.11 3.27 -55.06
CA THR A 845 21.12 4.24 -54.63
C THR A 845 20.52 5.40 -53.85
N TYR A 846 19.40 6.00 -54.28
CA TYR A 846 18.77 7.11 -53.55
C TYR A 846 18.26 6.72 -52.15
N ALA A 847 17.85 5.46 -51.96
CA ALA A 847 17.39 4.94 -50.68
C ALA A 847 18.58 4.63 -49.76
N LYS A 848 19.71 4.20 -50.34
CA LYS A 848 21.00 4.10 -49.64
C LYS A 848 21.51 5.50 -49.26
N ASP A 849 21.46 6.47 -50.15
CA ASP A 849 21.84 7.86 -49.88
C ASP A 849 20.95 8.50 -48.79
N PHE A 850 19.64 8.23 -48.83
CA PHE A 850 18.70 8.60 -47.76
C PHE A 850 19.08 7.93 -46.43
N LEU A 851 19.44 6.65 -46.46
CA LEU A 851 19.86 5.92 -45.27
C LEU A 851 21.22 6.43 -44.75
N ASP A 852 22.15 6.78 -45.63
CA ASP A 852 23.49 7.30 -45.32
C ASP A 852 23.45 8.72 -44.75
N LEU A 853 22.43 9.53 -45.09
CA LEU A 853 22.12 10.79 -44.39
C LEU A 853 21.92 10.58 -42.88
N PHE A 854 21.51 9.37 -42.46
CA PHE A 854 21.13 9.06 -41.08
C PHE A 854 21.86 7.86 -40.46
N THR A 855 22.75 7.17 -41.18
CA THR A 855 23.50 6.00 -40.70
C THR A 855 25.02 6.21 -40.67
N SER A 856 25.69 5.45 -39.81
CA SER A 856 27.09 5.56 -39.39
C SER A 856 28.17 5.25 -40.44
N ALA A 857 27.82 5.10 -41.72
CA ALA A 857 28.74 4.67 -42.77
C ALA A 857 29.79 5.73 -43.15
N SER A 858 29.56 7.02 -42.86
CA SER A 858 30.57 8.08 -43.03
C SER A 858 31.60 8.18 -41.88
N LEU A 859 31.47 7.36 -40.82
CA LEU A 859 32.19 7.53 -39.55
C LEU A 859 32.93 6.28 -39.03
N GLY A 860 33.06 5.22 -39.83
CA GLY A 860 33.96 4.09 -39.53
C GLY A 860 33.59 3.22 -38.32
N ILE A 861 32.31 3.13 -37.96
CA ILE A 861 31.80 2.22 -36.93
C ILE A 861 31.10 1.05 -37.64
N THR A 862 31.67 -0.14 -37.57
CA THR A 862 31.02 -1.39 -38.01
C THR A 862 30.06 -1.87 -36.92
N GLN A 863 28.75 -1.70 -37.12
CA GLN A 863 27.70 -2.24 -36.24
C GLN A 863 26.84 -3.27 -36.96
N THR A 864 26.53 -4.36 -36.25
CA THR A 864 25.68 -5.47 -36.69
C THR A 864 24.21 -5.09 -36.49
N ILE A 865 23.38 -5.39 -37.49
CA ILE A 865 21.93 -5.14 -37.49
C ILE A 865 21.28 -6.06 -36.44
N SER A 866 20.90 -5.52 -35.28
CA SER A 866 20.04 -6.21 -34.30
C SER A 866 18.60 -5.95 -34.70
N GLY A 867 17.83 -6.98 -35.06
CA GLY A 867 16.42 -6.85 -35.45
C GLY A 867 15.48 -6.47 -34.30
N THR A 868 15.76 -5.36 -33.58
CA THR A 868 14.94 -4.74 -32.53
C THR A 868 15.14 -3.22 -32.58
N LYS A 869 14.08 -2.43 -32.36
CA LYS A 869 14.16 -0.95 -32.32
C LYS A 869 15.02 -0.54 -31.12
N ARG A 870 15.95 0.40 -31.32
CA ARG A 870 16.79 0.93 -30.22
C ARG A 870 15.93 1.64 -29.17
N GLY A 871 16.31 1.58 -27.89
CA GLY A 871 15.59 2.28 -26.81
C GLY A 871 15.67 3.81 -26.96
N ARG A 872 14.65 4.56 -26.52
CA ARG A 872 14.57 6.03 -26.67
C ARG A 872 15.84 6.74 -26.14
N ASP A 873 16.39 6.29 -25.02
CA ASP A 873 17.62 6.86 -24.45
C ASP A 873 18.88 6.56 -25.28
N GLU A 874 18.95 5.40 -25.94
CA GLU A 874 20.03 5.07 -26.88
C GLU A 874 19.93 5.91 -28.15
N GLN A 875 18.71 6.17 -28.62
CA GLN A 875 18.46 7.05 -29.76
C GLN A 875 18.82 8.51 -29.46
N VAL A 876 18.50 9.01 -28.26
CA VAL A 876 18.89 10.36 -27.78
C VAL A 876 20.41 10.46 -27.60
N GLN A 877 21.05 9.43 -27.02
CA GLN A 877 22.51 9.41 -26.87
C GLN A 877 23.22 9.37 -28.22
N LEU A 878 22.72 8.58 -29.17
CA LEU A 878 23.27 8.52 -30.53
C LEU A 878 23.08 9.85 -31.27
N GLY A 879 21.88 10.44 -31.21
CA GLY A 879 21.59 11.76 -31.79
C GLY A 879 22.51 12.85 -31.23
N ASN A 880 22.73 12.86 -29.92
CA ASN A 880 23.64 13.78 -29.25
C ASN A 880 25.12 13.53 -29.61
N GLN A 881 25.53 12.27 -29.80
CA GLN A 881 26.89 11.92 -30.23
C GLN A 881 27.15 12.31 -31.69
N LEU A 882 26.16 12.09 -32.57
CA LEU A 882 26.20 12.49 -33.98
C LEU A 882 26.26 14.02 -34.11
N ALA A 883 25.43 14.76 -33.36
CA ALA A 883 25.43 16.22 -33.33
C ALA A 883 26.78 16.79 -32.83
N LYS A 884 27.35 16.21 -31.76
CA LYS A 884 28.65 16.65 -31.23
C LYS A 884 29.81 16.37 -32.20
N ARG A 885 29.79 15.24 -32.93
CA ARG A 885 30.86 14.90 -33.88
C ARG A 885 30.74 15.59 -35.24
N ALA A 886 29.54 15.89 -35.74
CA ALA A 886 29.35 16.70 -36.94
C ALA A 886 29.86 18.15 -36.73
N VAL A 887 29.65 18.71 -35.53
CA VAL A 887 30.24 19.99 -35.11
C VAL A 887 31.77 19.91 -34.99
N GLN A 888 32.31 18.73 -34.67
CA GLN A 888 33.74 18.47 -34.59
C GLN A 888 34.39 18.31 -35.97
N SER A 889 33.78 17.56 -36.90
CA SER A 889 34.31 17.35 -38.25
C SER A 889 34.33 18.64 -39.08
N LEU A 890 33.33 19.52 -38.89
CA LEU A 890 33.32 20.86 -39.49
C LEU A 890 34.39 21.80 -38.92
N ARG A 891 34.93 21.52 -37.73
CA ARG A 891 36.07 22.24 -37.14
C ARG A 891 37.42 21.67 -37.60
N ASP A 892 37.45 20.39 -37.96
CA ASP A 892 38.65 19.67 -38.38
C ASP A 892 38.90 19.72 -39.91
N ASP A 893 37.91 20.10 -40.71
CA ASP A 893 37.94 20.24 -42.19
C ASP A 893 38.81 21.40 -42.74
N ASN A 894 39.79 21.87 -41.97
CA ASN A 894 40.81 22.81 -42.44
C ASN A 894 42.11 22.12 -42.94
N GLN A 895 42.11 20.81 -43.25
CA GLN A 895 43.23 20.15 -43.93
C GLN A 895 42.83 19.18 -45.05
N SER A 896 43.61 19.26 -46.15
CA SER A 896 43.39 18.73 -47.50
C SER A 896 43.68 17.22 -47.67
N PRO A 897 43.08 16.51 -48.66
CA PRO A 897 43.01 15.04 -48.73
C PRO A 897 44.02 14.40 -49.68
N GLN A 898 44.84 13.40 -49.24
CA GLN A 898 45.50 12.37 -50.10
C GLN A 898 45.87 11.08 -49.31
N ASP A 899 45.60 9.91 -49.94
CA ASP A 899 46.26 8.58 -49.81
C ASP A 899 45.77 7.44 -48.86
N ILE A 900 44.63 6.81 -49.21
CA ILE A 900 44.42 5.43 -49.73
C ILE A 900 45.37 4.22 -49.37
N VAL A 901 44.79 3.18 -48.72
CA VAL A 901 44.74 1.69 -48.98
C VAL A 901 45.99 0.75 -48.87
N LYS A 902 45.86 -0.44 -48.21
CA LYS A 902 46.10 -1.83 -48.77
C LYS A 902 46.14 -3.05 -47.79
N GLU A 903 45.34 -4.08 -48.14
CA GLU A 903 45.57 -5.58 -48.24
C GLU A 903 45.97 -6.51 -47.05
N ASP A 904 45.03 -7.40 -46.64
CA ASP A 904 44.95 -8.89 -46.76
C ASP A 904 45.96 -9.95 -46.16
N VAL A 905 45.42 -10.88 -45.32
CA VAL A 905 45.34 -12.39 -45.45
C VAL A 905 46.35 -13.40 -44.75
N VAL A 906 45.76 -14.48 -44.14
CA VAL A 906 46.18 -15.91 -43.79
C VAL A 906 46.62 -16.32 -42.33
N PRO A 907 46.15 -17.49 -41.78
CA PRO A 907 46.32 -17.94 -40.39
C PRO A 907 47.40 -19.04 -40.17
N VAL A 908 47.75 -19.36 -38.92
CA VAL A 908 48.60 -20.53 -38.55
C VAL A 908 48.08 -21.25 -37.29
N VAL A 909 47.91 -22.57 -37.43
CA VAL A 909 47.74 -23.57 -36.36
C VAL A 909 49.11 -24.00 -35.84
N ALA A 910 49.27 -24.16 -34.52
CA ALA A 910 50.33 -25.00 -33.95
C ALA A 910 49.83 -25.71 -32.67
N THR A 911 49.98 -27.03 -32.66
CA THR A 911 49.75 -27.95 -31.55
C THR A 911 50.96 -27.98 -30.61
N ALA A 912 50.72 -28.07 -29.29
CA ALA A 912 51.69 -28.59 -28.33
C ALA A 912 50.96 -29.23 -27.14
N SER A 913 51.27 -30.49 -26.85
CA SER A 913 50.85 -31.20 -25.64
C SER A 913 51.97 -31.16 -24.58
N SER A 914 51.62 -30.93 -23.31
CA SER A 914 52.09 -31.68 -22.12
C SER A 914 51.98 -30.87 -20.82
N ILE A 915 51.74 -31.62 -19.72
CA ILE A 915 51.52 -31.25 -18.30
C ILE A 915 50.03 -31.07 -17.95
N GLN A 916 49.34 -32.16 -17.61
CA GLN A 916 48.06 -32.08 -16.92
C GLN A 916 48.31 -31.57 -15.50
N LYS A 917 47.90 -30.31 -15.25
CA LYS A 917 47.79 -29.74 -13.91
C LYS A 917 46.75 -30.54 -13.10
N PRO A 918 46.86 -30.65 -11.76
CA PRO A 918 45.86 -31.31 -10.95
C PRO A 918 44.54 -30.53 -11.06
N VAL A 919 43.59 -31.11 -11.81
CA VAL A 919 42.26 -30.54 -12.00
C VAL A 919 41.48 -30.69 -10.70
N LYS A 920 40.91 -29.59 -10.19
CA LYS A 920 40.02 -29.61 -9.01
C LYS A 920 38.56 -29.69 -9.47
N SER A 921 37.71 -30.29 -8.65
CA SER A 921 36.27 -30.34 -8.91
C SER A 921 35.42 -30.25 -7.64
N ILE A 922 34.23 -29.69 -7.78
CA ILE A 922 33.17 -29.72 -6.77
C ILE A 922 31.84 -30.10 -7.41
N THR A 923 30.96 -30.71 -6.64
CA THR A 923 29.59 -31.03 -7.06
C THR A 923 28.58 -30.19 -6.29
N ILE A 924 27.71 -29.50 -7.02
CA ILE A 924 26.67 -28.63 -6.45
C ILE A 924 25.31 -29.16 -6.89
N ALA A 925 24.42 -29.43 -5.94
CA ALA A 925 23.01 -29.71 -6.20
C ALA A 925 22.14 -28.60 -5.60
N SER A 926 21.16 -28.12 -6.38
CA SER A 926 20.27 -27.03 -5.99
C SER A 926 18.82 -27.40 -6.29
N TRP A 927 17.90 -26.95 -5.44
CA TRP A 927 16.47 -27.13 -5.66
C TRP A 927 15.63 -25.97 -5.14
N ASN A 928 14.79 -25.42 -6.03
CA ASN A 928 13.74 -24.47 -5.66
C ASN A 928 12.38 -25.14 -5.52
N ILE A 929 11.83 -25.08 -4.32
CA ILE A 929 10.58 -25.74 -3.93
C ILE A 929 9.76 -24.75 -3.10
N GLU A 930 8.60 -24.33 -3.61
CA GLU A 930 7.85 -23.21 -3.03
C GLU A 930 7.31 -23.57 -1.64
N LYS A 931 7.56 -22.72 -0.63
CA LYS A 931 6.99 -22.82 0.74
C LYS A 931 7.28 -24.17 1.44
N ASN A 932 8.52 -24.66 1.34
CA ASN A 932 8.94 -25.86 2.06
C ASN A 932 9.10 -25.59 3.57
N GLY A 933 8.40 -26.34 4.43
CA GLY A 933 8.41 -26.17 5.90
C GLY A 933 7.48 -27.16 6.64
N GLN A 934 7.29 -27.00 7.96
CA GLN A 934 6.42 -27.90 8.75
C GLN A 934 4.94 -27.90 8.31
N SER A 935 4.48 -26.81 7.69
CA SER A 935 3.13 -26.69 7.11
C SER A 935 2.98 -27.34 5.74
N SER A 936 4.09 -27.81 5.12
CA SER A 936 4.04 -28.56 3.87
C SER A 936 3.37 -29.92 4.07
N THR A 937 2.74 -30.46 3.03
CA THR A 937 2.13 -31.79 3.08
C THR A 937 3.20 -32.87 3.38
N PRO A 938 2.86 -33.98 4.05
CA PRO A 938 3.81 -35.07 4.31
C PRO A 938 4.49 -35.60 3.04
N GLU A 939 3.78 -35.59 1.91
CA GLU A 939 4.33 -35.96 0.60
C GLU A 939 5.45 -35.00 0.15
N LYS A 940 5.24 -33.68 0.31
CA LYS A 940 6.24 -32.67 -0.04
C LYS A 940 7.47 -32.74 0.87
N GLN A 941 7.26 -33.00 2.16
CA GLN A 941 8.35 -33.25 3.12
C GLN A 941 9.15 -34.52 2.76
N GLY A 942 8.48 -35.59 2.33
CA GLY A 942 9.11 -36.82 1.84
C GLY A 942 10.02 -36.57 0.63
N LYS A 943 9.55 -35.83 -0.38
CA LYS A 943 10.33 -35.50 -1.58
C LYS A 943 11.61 -34.71 -1.26
N VAL A 944 11.53 -33.75 -0.34
CA VAL A 944 12.71 -32.98 0.12
C VAL A 944 13.69 -33.87 0.88
N SER A 945 13.17 -34.77 1.73
CA SER A 945 14.00 -35.74 2.44
C SER A 945 14.74 -36.66 1.48
N ASP A 946 14.06 -37.23 0.49
CA ASP A 946 14.66 -38.15 -0.49
C ASP A 946 15.75 -37.46 -1.32
N PHE A 947 15.53 -36.22 -1.76
CA PHE A 947 16.54 -35.43 -2.45
C PHE A 947 17.82 -35.23 -1.59
N ILE A 948 17.66 -34.77 -0.35
CA ILE A 948 18.81 -34.55 0.55
C ILE A 948 19.52 -35.87 0.86
N ASP A 949 18.78 -36.97 1.06
CA ASP A 949 19.35 -38.27 1.39
C ASP A 949 20.17 -38.84 0.22
N THR A 950 19.62 -38.82 -1.00
CA THR A 950 20.34 -39.22 -2.20
C THR A 950 21.59 -38.35 -2.41
N CYS A 951 21.47 -37.01 -2.25
CA CYS A 951 22.62 -36.11 -2.38
C CYS A 951 23.71 -36.40 -1.35
N CYS A 952 23.36 -36.59 -0.07
CA CYS A 952 24.33 -36.67 1.02
C CYS A 952 24.87 -38.09 1.25
N LYS A 953 24.04 -39.13 1.10
CA LYS A 953 24.41 -40.52 1.42
C LYS A 953 24.81 -41.34 0.19
N GLU A 954 24.14 -41.14 -0.95
CA GLU A 954 24.38 -41.96 -2.14
C GLU A 954 25.40 -41.33 -3.09
N LEU A 955 25.24 -40.05 -3.38
CA LEU A 955 26.04 -39.33 -4.38
C LEU A 955 27.24 -38.59 -3.78
N GLY A 956 27.20 -38.30 -2.48
CA GLY A 956 28.25 -37.55 -1.78
C GLY A 956 28.46 -36.15 -2.35
N ILE A 957 27.38 -35.45 -2.72
CA ILE A 957 27.40 -34.10 -3.29
C ILE A 957 28.15 -33.14 -2.36
N THR A 958 28.99 -32.26 -2.91
CA THR A 958 29.86 -31.38 -2.12
C THR A 958 29.07 -30.26 -1.45
N VAL A 959 28.13 -29.66 -2.18
CA VAL A 959 27.25 -28.59 -1.71
C VAL A 959 25.81 -28.89 -2.10
N VAL A 960 24.91 -28.91 -1.11
CA VAL A 960 23.46 -29.01 -1.33
C VAL A 960 22.81 -27.67 -0.95
N PHE A 961 21.98 -27.12 -1.82
CA PHE A 961 21.37 -25.79 -1.66
C PHE A 961 19.85 -25.83 -1.88
N LEU A 962 19.08 -25.31 -0.93
CA LEU A 962 17.62 -25.19 -1.00
C LEU A 962 17.21 -23.73 -1.06
N CYS A 963 16.47 -23.35 -2.11
CA CYS A 963 16.19 -21.96 -2.45
C CYS A 963 15.08 -21.30 -1.60
N GLU A 964 14.10 -22.05 -1.09
CA GLU A 964 12.94 -21.49 -0.38
C GLU A 964 12.44 -22.36 0.78
N VAL A 965 13.06 -22.20 1.95
CA VAL A 965 12.61 -22.86 3.20
C VAL A 965 11.92 -21.84 4.11
N HIS A 966 10.73 -22.13 4.62
CA HIS A 966 9.95 -21.20 5.43
C HIS A 966 10.69 -20.76 6.71
N SER A 967 10.79 -19.45 6.97
CA SER A 967 11.68 -18.88 7.99
C SER A 967 11.20 -19.07 9.44
N ALA A 968 9.90 -19.22 9.67
CA ALA A 968 9.28 -19.26 11.02
C ALA A 968 9.81 -20.36 11.98
N ARG A 969 10.45 -21.43 11.48
CA ARG A 969 11.09 -22.49 12.31
C ARG A 969 12.40 -22.98 11.69
N ILE A 970 13.15 -22.09 11.05
CA ILE A 970 14.38 -22.43 10.32
C ILE A 970 15.46 -23.08 11.22
N GLU A 971 15.48 -22.72 12.51
CA GLU A 971 16.38 -23.29 13.52
C GLU A 971 16.04 -24.76 13.83
N ASP A 972 14.75 -25.09 13.94
CA ASP A 972 14.31 -26.49 14.13
C ASP A 972 14.64 -27.34 12.90
N TYR A 973 14.45 -26.78 11.70
CA TYR A 973 14.73 -27.44 10.43
C TYR A 973 16.22 -27.77 10.26
N THR A 974 17.08 -26.78 10.52
CA THR A 974 18.55 -26.96 10.43
C THR A 974 19.10 -27.84 11.53
N SER A 975 18.54 -27.78 12.74
CA SER A 975 18.90 -28.68 13.85
C SER A 975 18.61 -30.16 13.53
N PHE A 976 17.49 -30.45 12.87
CA PHE A 976 17.16 -31.81 12.42
C PHE A 976 18.19 -32.31 11.39
N LEU A 977 18.50 -31.50 10.37
CA LEU A 977 19.46 -31.88 9.33
C LEU A 977 20.88 -32.06 9.90
N GLU A 978 21.31 -31.21 10.84
CA GLU A 978 22.59 -31.39 11.54
C GLU A 978 22.58 -32.69 12.36
N GLY A 979 21.45 -33.08 12.96
CA GLY A 979 21.31 -34.36 13.65
C GLY A 979 21.44 -35.61 12.75
N VAL A 980 21.03 -35.51 11.47
CA VAL A 980 21.05 -36.62 10.52
C VAL A 980 22.35 -36.67 9.70
N TYR A 981 22.82 -35.52 9.22
CA TYR A 981 23.93 -35.40 8.27
C TYR A 981 25.19 -34.75 8.86
N GLY A 982 25.12 -34.22 10.09
CA GLY A 982 26.19 -33.48 10.75
C GLY A 982 27.49 -34.26 10.95
N ALA A 983 27.49 -35.59 10.81
CA ALA A 983 28.72 -36.37 10.82
C ALA A 983 29.64 -36.02 9.63
N ASN A 984 29.06 -35.78 8.45
CA ASN A 984 29.79 -35.59 7.19
C ASN A 984 29.58 -34.20 6.56
N TYR A 985 28.55 -33.47 6.98
CA TYR A 985 28.16 -32.17 6.44
C TYR A 985 28.06 -31.12 7.55
N THR A 986 28.32 -29.87 7.21
CA THR A 986 27.98 -28.70 8.03
C THR A 986 26.70 -28.10 7.49
N VAL A 987 25.67 -27.97 8.33
CA VAL A 987 24.38 -27.39 7.95
C VAL A 987 24.31 -25.92 8.38
N ASN A 988 23.93 -25.04 7.45
CA ASN A 988 23.75 -23.61 7.71
C ASN A 988 22.52 -23.06 6.98
N PHE A 989 22.10 -21.86 7.36
CA PHE A 989 21.05 -21.14 6.67
C PHE A 989 21.38 -19.67 6.48
N LEU A 990 20.67 -19.03 5.54
CA LEU A 990 20.67 -17.59 5.32
C LEU A 990 19.23 -17.09 5.37
N ALA A 991 18.92 -16.29 6.39
CA ALA A 991 17.60 -15.70 6.57
C ALA A 991 17.26 -14.74 5.41
N GLY A 992 16.06 -14.87 4.86
CA GLY A 992 15.47 -13.89 3.96
C GLY A 992 14.50 -13.01 4.74
N GLY A 993 14.54 -11.70 4.51
CA GLY A 993 13.74 -10.73 5.26
C GLY A 993 12.21 -10.86 5.15
N TYR A 994 11.70 -11.78 4.33
CA TYR A 994 10.26 -12.04 4.15
C TYR A 994 10.02 -13.55 3.96
N ASN A 995 9.47 -14.22 4.99
CA ASN A 995 8.88 -15.57 5.03
C ASN A 995 9.72 -16.81 4.58
N ASN A 996 10.81 -16.68 3.81
CA ASN A 996 11.62 -17.81 3.30
C ASN A 996 13.14 -17.56 3.48
N ALA A 997 13.93 -18.62 3.69
CA ALA A 997 15.37 -18.66 3.94
C ALA A 997 16.09 -19.66 2.99
N TYR A 998 17.40 -19.47 2.73
CA TYR A 998 18.20 -20.53 2.09
C TYR A 998 18.70 -21.49 3.16
N VAL A 999 18.65 -22.79 2.87
CA VAL A 999 19.33 -23.82 3.67
C VAL A 999 20.39 -24.46 2.80
N TYR A 1000 21.60 -24.64 3.33
CA TYR A 1000 22.68 -25.27 2.59
C TYR A 1000 23.55 -26.18 3.46
N LEU A 1001 24.04 -27.25 2.84
CA LEU A 1001 24.90 -28.24 3.47
C LEU A 1001 26.22 -28.29 2.70
N ILE A 1002 27.35 -28.21 3.42
CA ILE A 1002 28.70 -28.30 2.85
C ILE A 1002 29.40 -29.50 3.45
N ARG A 1003 29.96 -30.38 2.60
CA ARG A 1003 30.70 -31.56 3.06
C ARG A 1003 31.94 -31.15 3.86
N LYS A 1004 32.16 -31.73 5.03
CA LYS A 1004 33.20 -31.28 6.00
C LYS A 1004 34.65 -31.46 5.52
N ASP A 1005 34.87 -32.35 4.55
CA ASP A 1005 36.17 -32.57 3.89
C ASP A 1005 36.39 -31.59 2.72
N ALA A 1006 35.42 -30.76 2.37
CA ALA A 1006 35.53 -29.75 1.33
C ALA A 1006 36.06 -28.44 1.93
N GLU A 1007 37.19 -27.94 1.42
CA GLU A 1007 37.77 -26.65 1.81
C GLU A 1007 37.00 -25.47 1.19
N ILE A 1008 35.71 -25.33 1.52
CA ILE A 1008 34.81 -24.30 0.99
C ILE A 1008 34.50 -23.28 2.08
N SER A 1009 34.74 -22.01 1.78
CA SER A 1009 34.24 -20.89 2.58
C SER A 1009 32.96 -20.34 1.96
N ALA A 1010 32.01 -19.96 2.82
CA ALA A 1010 30.73 -19.41 2.41
C ALA A 1010 30.55 -18.01 3.00
N SER A 1011 30.13 -17.06 2.17
CA SER A 1011 29.86 -15.67 2.57
C SER A 1011 28.63 -15.13 1.84
N TYR A 1012 28.13 -13.98 2.29
CA TYR A 1012 26.96 -13.34 1.68
C TYR A 1012 27.36 -12.41 0.54
N TYR A 1013 26.58 -12.43 -0.53
CA TYR A 1013 26.83 -11.63 -1.72
C TYR A 1013 25.56 -10.93 -2.18
N GLN A 1014 25.48 -9.63 -1.90
CA GLN A 1014 24.28 -8.85 -2.17
C GLN A 1014 24.25 -8.37 -3.62
N LEU A 1015 23.27 -8.87 -4.37
CA LEU A 1015 22.95 -8.39 -5.72
C LEU A 1015 21.87 -7.31 -5.67
N ARG A 1016 21.91 -6.38 -6.63
CA ARG A 1016 20.96 -5.27 -6.73
C ARG A 1016 19.55 -5.81 -6.95
N GLY A 1017 18.62 -5.42 -6.09
CA GLY A 1017 17.22 -5.82 -6.17
C GLY A 1017 16.93 -7.31 -5.91
N LEU A 1018 17.93 -8.07 -5.46
CA LEU A 1018 17.71 -9.45 -5.03
C LEU A 1018 17.15 -9.41 -3.61
N ASN A 1019 15.96 -9.99 -3.43
CA ASN A 1019 15.22 -9.98 -2.16
C ASN A 1019 16.01 -10.58 -0.99
N ARG A 1020 16.99 -11.43 -1.28
CA ARG A 1020 17.82 -12.16 -0.30
C ARG A 1020 19.26 -12.16 -0.80
N ALA A 1021 20.26 -12.00 0.06
CA ALA A 1021 21.65 -12.08 -0.39
C ALA A 1021 21.92 -13.45 -1.02
N GLY A 1022 22.66 -13.48 -2.13
CA GLY A 1022 23.16 -14.72 -2.71
C GLY A 1022 24.21 -15.36 -1.80
N LEU A 1023 24.35 -16.68 -1.91
CA LEU A 1023 25.40 -17.42 -1.24
C LEU A 1023 26.65 -17.44 -2.15
N LEU A 1024 27.72 -16.77 -1.72
CA LEU A 1024 29.02 -16.84 -2.38
C LEU A 1024 29.86 -17.95 -1.74
N LEU A 1025 30.23 -18.93 -2.56
CA LEU A 1025 31.13 -20.01 -2.18
C LEU A 1025 32.49 -19.77 -2.79
N GLN A 1026 33.54 -20.00 -2.00
CA GLN A 1026 34.92 -19.94 -2.47
C GLN A 1026 35.64 -21.24 -2.14
N ASN A 1027 36.21 -21.89 -3.17
CA ASN A 1027 37.11 -23.04 -3.06
C ASN A 1027 38.43 -22.73 -3.78
N GLY A 1028 39.42 -22.23 -3.03
CA GLY A 1028 40.66 -21.72 -3.60
C GLY A 1028 40.37 -20.55 -4.56
N GLU A 1029 40.59 -20.78 -5.86
CA GLU A 1029 40.38 -19.81 -6.94
C GLU A 1029 38.96 -19.83 -7.53
N LEU A 1030 38.17 -20.88 -7.26
CA LEU A 1030 36.80 -20.97 -7.75
C LEU A 1030 35.86 -20.13 -6.87
N PHE A 1031 35.08 -19.26 -7.51
CA PHE A 1031 33.98 -18.52 -6.88
C PHE A 1031 32.62 -18.91 -7.48
N CYS A 1032 31.67 -19.32 -6.66
CA CYS A 1032 30.32 -19.66 -7.10
C CYS A 1032 29.27 -18.83 -6.40
N VAL A 1033 28.34 -18.22 -7.14
CA VAL A 1033 27.16 -17.56 -6.56
C VAL A 1033 25.93 -18.46 -6.74
N LEU A 1034 25.27 -18.77 -5.63
CA LEU A 1034 24.00 -19.49 -5.59
C LEU A 1034 22.90 -18.56 -5.09
N ALA A 1035 21.81 -18.42 -5.84
CA ALA A 1035 20.72 -17.53 -5.47
C ALA A 1035 19.36 -17.99 -6.04
N HIS A 1036 18.30 -17.40 -5.49
CA HIS A 1036 16.97 -17.38 -6.07
C HIS A 1036 16.79 -16.01 -6.72
N PHE A 1037 17.14 -15.91 -8.00
CA PHE A 1037 17.06 -14.69 -8.81
C PHE A 1037 15.62 -14.24 -8.99
N LYS A 1038 15.37 -12.96 -9.28
CA LYS A 1038 14.00 -12.44 -9.32
C LYS A 1038 13.19 -13.09 -10.45
N SER A 1039 11.98 -13.57 -10.17
CA SER A 1039 11.04 -14.11 -11.16
C SER A 1039 10.56 -13.05 -12.16
N GLY A 1040 10.29 -13.47 -13.41
CA GLY A 1040 9.62 -12.65 -14.43
C GLY A 1040 10.45 -12.30 -15.67
N GLN A 1041 11.71 -12.76 -15.75
CA GLN A 1041 12.59 -12.51 -16.91
C GLN A 1041 12.68 -11.03 -17.33
N THR A 1042 12.62 -10.13 -16.35
CA THR A 1042 12.64 -8.68 -16.60
C THR A 1042 14.08 -8.15 -16.58
N GLY A 1043 14.26 -6.86 -16.89
CA GLY A 1043 15.57 -6.20 -16.79
C GLY A 1043 16.25 -6.40 -15.44
N LEU A 1044 15.50 -6.52 -14.33
CA LEU A 1044 16.07 -6.75 -13.01
C LEU A 1044 16.73 -8.13 -12.87
N THR A 1045 16.11 -9.19 -13.40
CA THR A 1045 16.69 -10.54 -13.38
C THR A 1045 17.96 -10.59 -14.23
N LYS A 1046 17.92 -9.98 -15.42
CA LYS A 1046 19.08 -9.80 -16.30
C LYS A 1046 20.21 -9.03 -15.63
N ASP A 1047 19.90 -7.88 -15.01
CA ASP A 1047 20.86 -7.05 -14.29
C ASP A 1047 21.53 -7.81 -13.14
N GLN A 1048 20.77 -8.63 -12.40
CA GLN A 1048 21.32 -9.44 -11.31
C GLN A 1048 22.34 -10.47 -11.80
N ILE A 1049 22.00 -11.18 -12.87
CA ILE A 1049 22.89 -12.20 -13.47
C ILE A 1049 24.14 -11.52 -14.05
N GLN A 1050 23.98 -10.41 -14.78
CA GLN A 1050 25.09 -9.66 -15.36
C GLN A 1050 26.00 -9.02 -14.30
N GLN A 1051 25.41 -8.49 -13.22
CA GLN A 1051 26.15 -7.91 -12.10
C GLN A 1051 26.95 -8.99 -11.38
N ALA A 1052 26.37 -10.17 -11.16
CA ALA A 1052 27.08 -11.32 -10.60
C ALA A 1052 28.27 -11.71 -11.47
N ALA A 1053 28.06 -11.90 -12.78
CA ALA A 1053 29.12 -12.28 -13.73
C ALA A 1053 30.24 -11.23 -13.80
N SER A 1054 29.89 -9.96 -13.91
CA SER A 1054 30.86 -8.85 -14.00
C SER A 1054 31.70 -8.72 -12.73
N SER A 1055 31.07 -8.87 -11.56
CA SER A 1055 31.77 -8.76 -10.28
C SER A 1055 32.70 -9.94 -10.05
N LEU A 1056 32.24 -11.18 -10.34
CA LEU A 1056 33.09 -12.37 -10.23
C LEU A 1056 34.25 -12.34 -11.21
N GLN A 1057 34.03 -11.85 -12.43
CA GLN A 1057 35.10 -11.63 -13.40
C GLN A 1057 36.16 -10.65 -12.86
N SER A 1058 35.74 -9.58 -12.19
CA SER A 1058 36.65 -8.54 -11.69
C SER A 1058 37.63 -9.04 -10.62
N ILE A 1059 37.32 -10.15 -9.95
CA ILE A 1059 38.19 -10.76 -8.94
C ILE A 1059 39.51 -11.23 -9.56
N ASN A 1060 39.45 -11.86 -10.75
CA ASN A 1060 40.63 -12.24 -11.51
C ASN A 1060 40.38 -12.07 -13.02
N PRO A 1061 40.54 -10.85 -13.56
CA PRO A 1061 40.22 -10.55 -14.95
C PRO A 1061 41.05 -11.35 -15.96
N ALA A 1062 42.26 -11.78 -15.56
CA ALA A 1062 43.18 -12.52 -16.41
C ALA A 1062 42.88 -14.04 -16.43
N LEU A 1063 42.41 -14.59 -15.32
CA LEU A 1063 42.15 -16.01 -15.11
C LEU A 1063 40.79 -16.19 -14.40
N PRO A 1064 39.66 -15.88 -15.07
CA PRO A 1064 38.35 -15.95 -14.40
C PRO A 1064 37.97 -17.39 -14.13
N THR A 1065 37.70 -17.73 -12.88
CA THR A 1065 37.25 -19.06 -12.45
C THR A 1065 36.00 -18.92 -11.60
N TRP A 1066 34.85 -18.77 -12.27
CA TRP A 1066 33.59 -18.52 -11.56
C TRP A 1066 32.35 -19.15 -12.22
N ALA A 1067 31.36 -19.47 -11.39
CA ALA A 1067 30.05 -20.02 -11.81
C ALA A 1067 28.88 -19.35 -11.07
N ILE A 1068 27.71 -19.34 -11.68
CA ILE A 1068 26.45 -18.83 -11.13
C ILE A 1068 25.36 -19.87 -11.39
N THR A 1069 24.65 -20.30 -10.36
CA THR A 1069 23.54 -21.27 -10.46
C THR A 1069 22.53 -21.08 -9.32
N GLY A 1070 21.52 -21.93 -9.19
CA GLY A 1070 20.43 -21.78 -8.23
C GLY A 1070 19.07 -21.80 -8.92
N ASP A 1071 18.14 -20.94 -8.49
CA ASP A 1071 16.96 -20.62 -9.29
C ASP A 1071 17.27 -19.39 -10.15
N MET A 1072 17.49 -19.61 -11.44
CA MET A 1072 17.96 -18.59 -12.36
C MET A 1072 16.86 -17.63 -12.78
N ASN A 1073 15.59 -18.04 -12.74
CA ASN A 1073 14.44 -17.26 -13.17
C ASN A 1073 14.60 -16.53 -14.53
N TRP A 1074 15.47 -17.06 -15.39
CA TRP A 1074 15.83 -16.56 -16.71
C TRP A 1074 15.78 -17.70 -17.71
N ASP A 1075 15.02 -17.56 -18.79
CA ASP A 1075 14.92 -18.61 -19.81
C ASP A 1075 16.30 -18.87 -20.43
N TYR A 1076 16.65 -20.16 -20.49
CA TYR A 1076 17.90 -20.63 -21.07
C TYR A 1076 18.09 -20.17 -22.53
N ASN A 1077 17.00 -19.99 -23.28
CA ASN A 1077 17.02 -19.52 -24.66
C ASN A 1077 17.26 -18.00 -24.76
N ASN A 1078 16.99 -17.25 -23.69
CA ASN A 1078 17.23 -15.81 -23.60
C ASN A 1078 18.66 -15.48 -23.15
N PHE A 1079 19.59 -16.44 -23.14
CA PHE A 1079 20.99 -16.19 -22.78
C PHE A 1079 21.64 -15.09 -23.61
N GLU A 1080 21.39 -15.05 -24.93
CA GLU A 1080 22.01 -14.04 -25.82
C GLU A 1080 21.52 -12.62 -25.52
N GLN A 1081 20.46 -12.48 -24.73
CA GLN A 1081 19.98 -11.19 -24.24
C GLN A 1081 20.75 -10.71 -23.01
N LEU A 1082 21.60 -11.53 -22.38
CA LEU A 1082 22.52 -11.08 -21.33
C LEU A 1082 23.70 -10.38 -22.00
N ASP A 1083 23.76 -9.05 -21.88
CA ASP A 1083 24.91 -8.24 -22.27
C ASP A 1083 26.05 -8.47 -21.26
N LEU A 1084 26.79 -9.56 -21.47
CA LEU A 1084 27.91 -9.94 -20.64
C LEU A 1084 29.17 -9.28 -21.21
N ASN A 1085 29.80 -8.43 -20.41
CA ASN A 1085 31.10 -7.83 -20.73
C ASN A 1085 32.26 -8.86 -20.78
N VAL A 1086 31.95 -10.17 -20.77
CA VAL A 1086 32.84 -11.30 -20.50
C VAL A 1086 32.40 -12.52 -21.32
N LEU A 1087 33.36 -13.35 -21.76
CA LEU A 1087 33.05 -14.64 -22.40
C LEU A 1087 32.57 -15.65 -21.35
N ALA A 1088 31.30 -16.04 -21.42
CA ALA A 1088 30.67 -17.01 -20.53
C ALA A 1088 29.90 -18.09 -21.31
N LEU A 1089 29.65 -19.23 -20.67
CA LEU A 1089 28.99 -20.41 -21.23
C LEU A 1089 27.79 -20.82 -20.38
N ARG A 1090 26.78 -21.43 -21.01
CA ARG A 1090 25.55 -21.91 -20.37
C ARG A 1090 25.45 -23.44 -20.37
N TYR A 1091 25.00 -24.01 -19.27
CA TYR A 1091 24.87 -25.46 -19.06
C TYR A 1091 23.56 -25.80 -18.35
N THR A 1092 22.87 -26.86 -18.76
CA THR A 1092 21.59 -27.28 -18.16
C THR A 1092 21.52 -28.79 -17.95
N CYS A 1093 20.84 -29.23 -16.89
CA CYS A 1093 20.50 -30.63 -16.65
C CYS A 1093 19.28 -31.09 -17.45
N TRP A 1094 18.48 -30.14 -17.94
CA TRP A 1094 17.17 -30.39 -18.55
C TRP A 1094 17.12 -29.81 -19.96
N LEU A 1095 16.51 -30.56 -20.88
CA LEU A 1095 16.29 -30.11 -22.26
C LEU A 1095 14.97 -29.32 -22.42
N ASP A 1096 14.12 -29.36 -21.40
CA ASP A 1096 12.78 -28.79 -21.29
C ASP A 1096 12.63 -28.01 -19.97
N GLN A 1097 11.64 -27.12 -19.84
CA GLN A 1097 11.45 -26.19 -18.69
C GLN A 1097 11.51 -26.84 -17.29
N THR A 1098 12.12 -26.22 -16.28
CA THR A 1098 12.15 -26.76 -14.90
C THR A 1098 10.89 -26.45 -14.10
N GLN A 1099 10.01 -25.57 -14.59
CA GLN A 1099 8.76 -25.17 -13.95
C GLN A 1099 7.56 -25.34 -14.90
N ALA A 1100 6.38 -25.67 -14.38
CA ALA A 1100 5.17 -25.88 -15.20
C ALA A 1100 4.64 -24.62 -15.90
N LYS A 1101 4.80 -23.43 -15.31
CA LYS A 1101 4.37 -22.13 -15.87
C LYS A 1101 5.57 -21.36 -16.42
N GLY A 1102 5.77 -21.33 -17.75
CA GLY A 1102 6.50 -20.23 -18.39
C GLY A 1102 7.89 -20.50 -18.97
N GLY A 1103 8.25 -21.72 -19.36
CA GLY A 1103 9.45 -21.96 -20.19
C GLY A 1103 10.80 -21.77 -19.46
N ILE A 1104 10.79 -21.35 -18.19
CA ILE A 1104 12.00 -21.09 -17.41
C ILE A 1104 12.70 -22.41 -17.09
N LEU A 1105 14.01 -22.41 -17.34
CA LEU A 1105 14.95 -23.46 -17.00
C LEU A 1105 15.82 -22.95 -15.86
N ASP A 1106 16.18 -23.81 -14.92
CA ASP A 1106 17.29 -23.56 -14.01
C ASP A 1106 18.57 -24.15 -14.60
N TRP A 1107 19.61 -23.34 -14.67
CA TRP A 1107 20.84 -23.64 -15.40
C TRP A 1107 22.07 -23.06 -14.68
N CYS A 1108 23.25 -23.33 -15.23
CA CYS A 1108 24.52 -22.82 -14.73
C CYS A 1108 25.15 -21.90 -15.79
N LEU A 1109 25.50 -20.69 -15.39
CA LEU A 1109 26.31 -19.73 -16.15
C LEU A 1109 27.74 -19.79 -15.61
N ALA A 1110 28.74 -19.93 -16.49
CA ALA A 1110 30.12 -20.10 -16.07
C ALA A 1110 31.10 -19.34 -16.97
N SER A 1111 32.22 -18.91 -16.40
CA SER A 1111 33.33 -18.35 -17.17
C SER A 1111 33.90 -19.37 -18.16
N TYR A 1112 34.45 -18.90 -19.29
CA TYR A 1112 35.01 -19.77 -20.35
C TYR A 1112 36.18 -20.68 -19.94
N ARG A 1113 36.71 -20.54 -18.72
CA ARG A 1113 37.87 -21.30 -18.18
C ARG A 1113 37.48 -22.51 -17.34
N ILE A 1114 36.24 -22.59 -16.89
CA ILE A 1114 35.77 -23.71 -16.07
C ILE A 1114 34.85 -24.57 -16.91
N ASP A 1115 34.96 -25.88 -16.74
CA ASP A 1115 34.10 -26.84 -17.41
C ASP A 1115 33.00 -27.30 -16.45
N VAL A 1116 31.78 -27.41 -16.96
CA VAL A 1116 30.61 -27.75 -16.15
C VAL A 1116 29.93 -28.96 -16.76
N HIS A 1117 29.81 -30.03 -15.98
CA HIS A 1117 29.19 -31.29 -16.38
C HIS A 1117 27.85 -31.45 -15.66
N PRO A 1118 26.72 -31.31 -16.35
CA PRO A 1118 25.40 -31.59 -15.78
C PRO A 1118 25.26 -33.07 -15.41
N LEU A 1119 24.72 -33.35 -14.23
CA LEU A 1119 24.37 -34.72 -13.82
C LEU A 1119 23.02 -35.13 -14.42
N ASP A 1120 22.83 -36.43 -14.65
CA ASP A 1120 21.57 -37.01 -15.12
C ASP A 1120 20.52 -37.10 -14.00
N VAL A 1121 20.07 -35.94 -13.54
CA VAL A 1121 19.12 -35.79 -12.42
C VAL A 1121 17.80 -36.52 -12.65
N LYS A 1122 17.38 -36.73 -13.91
CA LYS A 1122 16.15 -37.45 -14.26
C LYS A 1122 16.18 -38.92 -13.79
N ASN A 1123 17.36 -39.55 -13.85
CA ASN A 1123 17.54 -40.94 -13.47
C ASN A 1123 18.14 -41.10 -12.06
N LEU A 1124 18.73 -40.04 -11.49
CA LEU A 1124 19.30 -40.04 -10.14
C LEU A 1124 18.24 -39.88 -9.04
N PHE A 1125 17.11 -39.22 -9.33
CA PHE A 1125 16.02 -39.02 -8.36
C PHE A 1125 14.74 -39.77 -8.76
N PRO A 1126 13.92 -40.21 -7.79
CA PRO A 1126 12.61 -40.80 -8.07
C PRO A 1126 11.74 -39.89 -8.96
N ALA A 1127 10.89 -40.48 -9.80
CA ALA A 1127 10.03 -39.72 -10.72
C ALA A 1127 9.14 -38.68 -10.01
N GLU A 1128 8.80 -38.94 -8.75
CA GLU A 1128 7.99 -38.09 -7.86
C GLU A 1128 8.71 -36.81 -7.44
N VAL A 1129 10.06 -36.82 -7.35
CA VAL A 1129 10.91 -35.65 -7.06
C VAL A 1129 11.01 -34.74 -8.29
N ASN A 1130 10.85 -35.31 -9.49
CA ASN A 1130 10.90 -34.60 -10.77
C ASN A 1130 9.52 -34.09 -11.25
N ASN A 1131 8.47 -34.20 -10.43
CA ASN A 1131 7.12 -33.78 -10.78
C ASN A 1131 6.95 -32.25 -10.63
N MET A 1132 6.41 -31.60 -11.67
CA MET A 1132 6.16 -30.14 -11.73
C MET A 1132 4.69 -29.76 -11.43
N GLU A 1133 3.91 -30.62 -10.77
CA GLU A 1133 2.52 -30.29 -10.39
C GLU A 1133 2.50 -29.18 -9.32
N GLY A 1134 2.23 -27.95 -9.76
CA GLY A 1134 2.21 -26.76 -8.91
C GLY A 1134 3.27 -25.74 -9.33
N PRO A 1135 3.68 -24.83 -8.44
CA PRO A 1135 4.70 -23.82 -8.71
C PRO A 1135 6.15 -24.30 -8.49
N ASP A 1136 6.34 -25.57 -8.11
CA ASP A 1136 7.65 -26.17 -7.77
C ASP A 1136 8.54 -26.38 -9.01
N HIS A 1137 9.87 -26.24 -8.85
CA HIS A 1137 10.85 -26.49 -9.90
C HIS A 1137 11.42 -27.91 -9.83
N ARG A 1138 12.06 -28.38 -10.91
CA ARG A 1138 12.84 -29.63 -10.91
C ARG A 1138 14.25 -29.39 -10.36
N PRO A 1139 14.85 -30.36 -9.62
CA PRO A 1139 16.21 -30.20 -9.08
C PRO A 1139 17.26 -30.15 -10.19
N ILE A 1140 18.39 -29.50 -9.90
CA ILE A 1140 19.57 -29.43 -10.79
C ILE A 1140 20.82 -29.85 -10.03
N ALA A 1141 21.79 -30.45 -10.74
CA ALA A 1141 23.08 -30.80 -10.17
C ALA A 1141 24.20 -30.73 -11.21
N PHE A 1142 25.31 -30.10 -10.84
CA PHE A 1142 26.46 -29.89 -11.73
C PHE A 1142 27.77 -30.30 -11.06
N THR A 1143 28.67 -30.89 -11.84
CA THR A 1143 30.09 -31.00 -11.48
C THR A 1143 30.84 -29.84 -12.11
N ILE A 1144 31.43 -28.99 -11.29
CA ILE A 1144 32.23 -27.84 -11.74
C ILE A 1144 33.71 -28.22 -11.64
N ILE A 1145 34.44 -28.06 -12.75
CA ILE A 1145 35.80 -28.52 -12.93
C ILE A 1145 36.66 -27.33 -13.36
N TRP A 1146 37.81 -27.14 -12.70
CA TRP A 1146 38.74 -26.06 -13.07
C TRP A 1146 40.21 -26.46 -12.89
N GLU A 1147 41.06 -25.78 -13.65
CA GLU A 1147 42.50 -25.87 -13.50
C GLU A 1147 42.99 -24.72 -12.61
N PRO A 1148 43.65 -25.00 -11.47
CA PRO A 1148 44.24 -23.94 -10.66
C PRO A 1148 45.39 -23.25 -11.40
N SER A 1149 45.58 -21.96 -11.13
CA SER A 1149 46.75 -21.22 -11.60
C SER A 1149 48.04 -21.86 -11.04
N ALA A 1150 49.13 -21.82 -11.80
CA ALA A 1150 50.39 -22.39 -11.34
C ALA A 1150 51.01 -21.38 -10.37
N ASP A 1151 51.31 -21.81 -9.13
CA ASP A 1151 52.06 -21.02 -8.14
C ASP A 1151 53.40 -20.51 -8.67
#